data_AF-D1BX05-F1
#
_entry.id   AF-D1BX05-F1
#
_cell.length_a   1.000
_cell.length_b   1.000
_cell.length_c   1.000
_cell.angle_alpha   90.00
_cell.angle_beta   90.00
_cell.angle_gamma   90.00
#
_symmetry.space_group_name_H-M   'P 1'
#
loop_
_entity.id
_entity.type
_entity.pdbx_description
1 polymer ?
#
loop_
_entity_poly.entity_id
_entity_poly.type
_entity_poly.pdbx_seq_one_letter_code
_entity_poly.pdbx_strand_id
1 'polypeptide(L)'
;MSRHARLRAATARTAALTLAAALTVTLAPSAGAGSLPADVQPPAVDQSEAQPAPDPAAVAPEVADVQASTPTDVEAAALGPADDGTPVTAQDDVVTATSDVTGFATVGVVWDGSPTPEGVTIEIRTAAADGVWGEWEHLHVEPGAEESTAGGTAPMVVGDVAHVEMKFEGADAAGLTNVRLAVVDPGSGTVDAAAALPGTSPAGRSAATAAGPVATAAPSTTGGPTILARADWGADESIATWQPSRADFKGAVIHHTAGTNSYSSADVPSILRGIYAYHAITRDWGDIGYNFLVDKYGRIWEGRKGGIENETVGGHAVGWNASTFGVSLMGNYDTAAVPAAAMDAVVRLLGWKMSLHGVRANTTATINGRSANTIQGHRDVAQTSCPGKNLYSRLGEIRTRTAAEQSKYTSIFGLDGPRVPTSPAPPSGERVAYRAHVQNVGWQGWAKEGATAGTSGRSLRVEALAFALPKPPASGGIECSAHVQNVGWKGYVKAGQLCGTAGQSLRVEALKLRLTGQLAQQYDVIYRVHVQDVGWMGWARNGGVSGTAGMSLRTEAVQVRIVPKGQAAPGSSVPAAVQVGLSVAPHVATLGWLGGVGAGQAAGTSGRGLALEALRLGSSTPWSGGIQCRAHVQNIGWTGWTGQGGVCGTTGRGLRVEAVALRFTGSAASHLDVWYRAHVQDVGWMGWTRGGGSAGTQGYGRRAEAIQVLVVPKGAPAPGSTAGAFLG
;
A
#
# COMPACT_ATOMS: atom_id res chain seq x y z
N MET A 1 -51.05 34.31 -34.94
CA MET A 1 -50.23 35.31 -35.66
C MET A 1 -48.77 34.90 -35.55
N SER A 2 -48.11 34.86 -36.70
CA SER A 2 -46.85 34.15 -37.02
C SER A 2 -45.56 34.74 -36.46
N ARG A 3 -44.54 33.87 -36.29
CA ARG A 3 -43.06 34.00 -36.49
C ARG A 3 -42.45 32.70 -35.90
N HIS A 4 -41.63 31.85 -36.53
CA HIS A 4 -40.44 31.97 -37.39
C HIS A 4 -40.28 30.64 -38.20
N ALA A 5 -40.10 30.62 -39.51
CA ALA A 5 -38.87 30.83 -40.31
C ALA A 5 -37.89 29.62 -40.39
N ARG A 6 -38.15 28.78 -41.41
CA ARG A 6 -37.24 28.17 -42.41
C ARG A 6 -36.07 27.26 -41.97
N LEU A 7 -36.26 25.95 -42.18
CA LEU A 7 -35.21 25.00 -42.59
C LEU A 7 -34.88 25.15 -44.10
N ARG A 8 -33.61 25.02 -44.46
CA ARG A 8 -33.15 24.68 -45.82
C ARG A 8 -32.18 23.50 -45.76
N ALA A 9 -32.47 22.52 -46.62
CA ALA A 9 -31.67 21.35 -46.90
C ALA A 9 -30.45 21.69 -47.78
N ALA A 10 -29.38 20.91 -47.66
CA ALA A 10 -28.43 20.66 -48.76
C ALA A 10 -27.76 19.30 -48.59
N THR A 11 -27.76 18.58 -49.70
CA THR A 11 -27.49 17.16 -49.91
C THR A 11 -26.00 16.87 -50.10
N ALA A 12 -25.59 15.65 -49.73
CA ALA A 12 -24.24 15.12 -49.87
C ALA A 12 -23.87 14.78 -51.33
N ARG A 13 -22.61 15.07 -51.71
CA ARG A 13 -21.86 14.40 -52.79
C ARG A 13 -20.36 14.50 -52.47
N THR A 14 -19.70 13.36 -52.32
CA THR A 14 -18.23 13.28 -52.30
C THR A 14 -17.80 12.23 -53.32
N ALA A 15 -16.95 12.65 -54.24
CA ALA A 15 -16.44 11.85 -55.36
C ALA A 15 -15.30 10.92 -54.90
N ALA A 16 -15.32 9.70 -55.43
CA ALA A 16 -14.24 8.73 -55.35
C ALA A 16 -13.18 9.02 -56.42
N LEU A 17 -11.91 8.93 -56.04
CA LEU A 17 -10.80 8.88 -56.99
C LEU A 17 -9.96 7.63 -56.69
N THR A 18 -9.96 6.72 -57.66
CA THR A 18 -9.20 5.48 -57.73
C THR A 18 -7.81 5.74 -58.30
N LEU A 19 -6.76 5.21 -57.67
CA LEU A 19 -5.45 5.03 -58.30
C LEU A 19 -4.91 3.65 -57.92
N ALA A 20 -4.95 2.73 -58.88
CA ALA A 20 -4.35 1.41 -58.80
C ALA A 20 -3.03 1.43 -59.58
N ALA A 21 -1.92 1.12 -58.92
CA ALA A 21 -0.64 0.83 -59.55
C ALA A 21 -0.27 -0.60 -59.19
N ALA A 22 -0.32 -1.47 -60.20
CA ALA A 22 0.15 -2.85 -60.13
C ALA A 22 1.66 -2.88 -60.39
N LEU A 23 2.44 -3.49 -59.51
CA LEU A 23 3.79 -3.94 -59.81
C LEU A 23 3.90 -5.42 -59.45
N THR A 24 4.00 -6.23 -60.50
CA THR A 24 4.21 -7.67 -60.46
C THR A 24 5.67 -7.98 -60.15
N VAL A 25 5.94 -8.72 -59.07
CA VAL A 25 7.23 -9.38 -58.85
C VAL A 25 7.04 -10.88 -59.05
N THR A 26 7.75 -11.39 -60.04
CA THR A 26 7.88 -12.79 -60.43
C THR A 26 8.73 -13.55 -59.40
N LEU A 27 8.21 -14.66 -58.87
CA LEU A 27 8.99 -15.66 -58.14
C LEU A 27 9.48 -16.71 -59.13
N ALA A 28 10.80 -16.84 -59.28
CA ALA A 28 11.43 -17.97 -59.94
C ALA A 28 11.72 -19.09 -58.91
N PRO A 29 11.63 -20.38 -59.28
CA PRO A 29 11.98 -21.49 -58.40
C PRO A 29 13.46 -21.83 -58.54
N SER A 30 14.11 -22.22 -57.45
CA SER A 30 15.34 -23.01 -57.51
C SER A 30 15.24 -24.21 -56.57
N ALA A 31 15.16 -25.38 -57.20
CA ALA A 31 15.42 -26.66 -56.57
C ALA A 31 16.94 -26.91 -56.52
N GLY A 32 17.40 -27.64 -55.51
CA GLY A 32 18.79 -28.07 -55.39
C GLY A 32 19.04 -28.81 -54.09
N ALA A 33 18.56 -30.06 -54.01
CA ALA A 33 19.00 -31.02 -53.01
C ALA A 33 20.45 -31.44 -53.32
N GLY A 34 21.32 -31.37 -52.31
CA GLY A 34 22.70 -31.83 -52.37
C GLY A 34 23.14 -32.33 -50.99
N SER A 35 23.40 -33.63 -50.93
CA SER A 35 23.89 -34.44 -49.82
C SER A 35 25.22 -33.96 -49.21
N LEU A 36 25.42 -34.16 -47.91
CA LEU A 36 26.73 -34.09 -47.24
C LEU A 36 27.07 -35.43 -46.55
N PRO A 37 28.37 -35.82 -46.47
CA PRO A 37 28.82 -37.14 -46.03
C PRO A 37 29.22 -37.20 -44.54
N ALA A 38 29.56 -38.42 -44.12
CA ALA A 38 29.77 -38.91 -42.76
C ALA A 38 31.11 -38.55 -42.08
N ASP A 39 31.09 -38.76 -40.75
CA ASP A 39 32.14 -39.15 -39.80
C ASP A 39 33.45 -38.37 -39.67
N VAL A 40 33.62 -37.72 -38.50
CA VAL A 40 34.88 -37.70 -37.74
C VAL A 40 34.58 -37.73 -36.23
N GLN A 41 35.12 -38.75 -35.56
CA GLN A 41 35.08 -39.00 -34.11
C GLN A 41 36.42 -38.58 -33.47
N PRO A 42 36.45 -37.99 -32.26
CA PRO A 42 37.66 -37.89 -31.44
C PRO A 42 37.75 -39.00 -30.36
N PRO A 43 38.95 -39.27 -29.80
CA PRO A 43 39.30 -40.56 -29.23
C PRO A 43 38.91 -40.75 -27.75
N ALA A 44 38.85 -42.03 -27.37
CA ALA A 44 38.58 -42.55 -26.05
C ALA A 44 39.73 -42.31 -25.04
N VAL A 45 39.37 -42.12 -23.77
CA VAL A 45 40.29 -42.29 -22.63
C VAL A 45 39.60 -43.11 -21.53
N ASP A 46 40.12 -44.34 -21.44
CA ASP A 46 40.26 -45.28 -20.33
C ASP A 46 39.50 -45.06 -19.00
N GLN A 47 38.72 -46.09 -18.62
CA GLN A 47 38.16 -46.26 -17.28
C GLN A 47 39.01 -47.28 -16.50
N SER A 48 39.61 -46.86 -15.39
CA SER A 48 39.93 -47.79 -14.31
C SER A 48 39.60 -47.18 -12.95
N GLU A 49 38.85 -47.95 -12.16
CA GLU A 49 38.39 -47.68 -10.80
C GLU A 49 39.56 -47.63 -9.81
N ALA A 50 39.46 -46.71 -8.84
CA ALA A 50 40.11 -46.86 -7.54
C ALA A 50 39.20 -46.31 -6.43
N GLN A 51 38.74 -47.22 -5.58
CA GLN A 51 37.92 -46.99 -4.39
C GLN A 51 38.81 -46.51 -3.22
N PRO A 52 38.40 -45.56 -2.36
CA PRO A 52 39.11 -45.29 -1.12
C PRO A 52 38.39 -45.84 0.13
N ALA A 53 39.19 -46.29 1.09
CA ALA A 53 38.84 -46.55 2.49
C ALA A 53 39.81 -45.76 3.40
N PRO A 54 39.64 -45.76 4.74
CA PRO A 54 39.04 -44.69 5.53
C PRO A 54 40.04 -43.79 6.30
N ASP A 55 39.47 -42.76 6.93
CA ASP A 55 40.06 -41.62 7.64
C ASP A 55 40.94 -41.94 8.87
N PRO A 56 41.85 -41.03 9.26
CA PRO A 56 41.79 -40.54 10.64
C PRO A 56 42.07 -39.03 10.83
N ALA A 57 41.06 -38.36 11.38
CA ALA A 57 41.03 -37.39 12.48
C ALA A 57 42.10 -36.27 12.59
N ALA A 58 41.62 -35.03 12.50
CA ALA A 58 42.02 -33.94 13.39
C ALA A 58 40.81 -33.03 13.69
N VAL A 59 40.64 -32.74 14.98
CA VAL A 59 39.47 -32.20 15.67
C VAL A 59 39.29 -30.69 15.43
N ALA A 60 38.08 -30.28 15.02
CA ALA A 60 37.59 -28.91 15.01
C ALA A 60 36.43 -28.77 16.03
N PRO A 61 36.26 -27.62 16.70
CA PRO A 61 35.27 -27.47 17.76
C PRO A 61 33.85 -27.57 17.20
N GLU A 62 33.06 -28.38 17.90
CA GLU A 62 31.67 -28.73 17.64
C GLU A 62 30.78 -27.48 17.67
N VAL A 63 30.38 -27.02 16.49
CA VAL A 63 29.23 -26.13 16.30
C VAL A 63 28.05 -27.07 16.08
N ALA A 64 27.19 -27.20 17.08
CA ALA A 64 25.93 -27.90 16.94
C ALA A 64 25.13 -27.28 15.79
N ASP A 65 24.63 -28.13 14.89
CA ASP A 65 23.65 -27.75 13.88
C ASP A 65 22.46 -27.09 14.57
N VAL A 66 22.39 -25.76 14.46
CA VAL A 66 21.11 -25.06 14.64
C VAL A 66 20.33 -25.37 13.38
N GLN A 67 19.46 -26.38 13.47
CA GLN A 67 18.30 -26.46 12.59
C GLN A 67 17.71 -25.07 12.51
N ALA A 68 17.58 -24.53 11.29
CA ALA A 68 16.76 -23.36 11.05
C ALA A 68 15.39 -23.66 11.66
N SER A 69 15.10 -23.04 12.80
CA SER A 69 13.76 -23.05 13.36
C SER A 69 12.85 -22.51 12.27
N THR A 70 11.97 -23.37 11.79
CA THR A 70 10.74 -22.98 11.12
C THR A 70 10.18 -21.76 11.84
N PRO A 71 9.64 -20.74 11.13
CA PRO A 71 8.87 -19.70 11.77
C PRO A 71 7.88 -20.40 12.68
N THR A 72 7.97 -20.18 14.00
CA THR A 72 6.92 -20.63 14.90
C THR A 72 5.64 -20.00 14.38
N ASP A 73 4.72 -20.84 13.94
CA ASP A 73 3.35 -20.46 13.67
C ASP A 73 2.83 -19.78 14.94
N VAL A 74 2.83 -18.45 14.94
CA VAL A 74 2.13 -17.68 15.97
C VAL A 74 0.67 -17.84 15.60
N GLU A 75 0.01 -18.80 16.22
CA GLU A 75 -1.42 -19.03 16.07
C GLU A 75 -2.14 -17.72 16.44
N ALA A 76 -2.83 -17.12 15.46
CA ALA A 76 -3.69 -15.97 15.72
C ALA A 76 -4.72 -16.41 16.77
N ALA A 77 -4.77 -15.71 17.91
CA ALA A 77 -5.76 -16.01 18.93
C ALA A 77 -7.14 -15.82 18.30
N ALA A 78 -7.97 -16.87 18.31
CA ALA A 78 -9.36 -16.76 17.91
C ALA A 78 -10.03 -15.74 18.86
N LEU A 79 -10.30 -14.54 18.34
CA LEU A 79 -11.06 -13.53 19.07
C LEU A 79 -12.50 -14.05 19.16
N GLY A 80 -12.96 -14.32 20.38
CA GLY A 80 -14.35 -14.70 20.62
C GLY A 80 -15.30 -13.58 20.20
N PRO A 81 -16.56 -13.88 19.86
CA PRO A 81 -17.57 -12.83 19.78
C PRO A 81 -17.58 -12.08 21.12
N ALA A 82 -17.59 -10.74 21.06
CA ALA A 82 -17.91 -9.95 22.25
C ALA A 82 -19.19 -10.51 22.85
N ASP A 83 -19.25 -10.70 24.16
CA ASP A 83 -20.52 -11.01 24.82
C ASP A 83 -21.37 -9.75 24.60
N ASP A 84 -22.23 -9.79 23.59
CA ASP A 84 -23.07 -8.68 23.17
C ASP A 84 -24.21 -8.63 24.16
N GLY A 85 -23.90 -8.07 25.34
CA GLY A 85 -24.76 -8.04 26.51
C GLY A 85 -26.22 -7.82 26.15
N THR A 86 -27.12 -8.51 26.86
CA THR A 86 -28.56 -8.55 26.57
C THR A 86 -29.10 -7.17 26.18
N PRO A 87 -29.71 -7.03 24.99
CA PRO A 87 -30.27 -5.75 24.54
C PRO A 87 -31.22 -5.20 25.60
N VAL A 88 -30.98 -3.96 26.02
CA VAL A 88 -31.87 -3.25 26.94
C VAL A 88 -32.69 -2.23 26.16
N THR A 89 -34.01 -2.30 26.31
CA THR A 89 -34.92 -1.27 25.80
C THR A 89 -34.91 -0.13 26.81
N ALA A 90 -34.75 1.11 26.34
CA ALA A 90 -34.86 2.27 27.21
C ALA A 90 -36.24 2.29 27.89
N GLN A 91 -36.25 2.17 29.22
CA GLN A 91 -37.42 2.40 30.05
C GLN A 91 -37.08 3.64 30.90
N ASP A 92 -37.73 4.76 30.63
CA ASP A 92 -37.42 6.11 31.16
C ASP A 92 -36.10 6.72 30.64
N ASP A 93 -35.77 7.93 31.08
CA ASP A 93 -34.58 8.72 30.66
C ASP A 93 -33.23 8.10 31.11
N VAL A 94 -33.21 6.87 31.66
CA VAL A 94 -32.00 6.20 32.18
C VAL A 94 -31.97 4.72 31.78
N VAL A 95 -30.92 4.27 31.09
CA VAL A 95 -30.70 2.85 30.76
C VAL A 95 -29.46 2.32 31.45
N THR A 96 -29.57 1.20 32.18
CA THR A 96 -28.43 0.51 32.82
C THR A 96 -28.30 -0.94 32.35
N ALA A 97 -27.06 -1.37 32.07
CA ALA A 97 -26.72 -2.77 31.81
C ALA A 97 -25.42 -3.13 32.53
N THR A 98 -25.33 -4.35 33.06
CA THR A 98 -24.19 -4.86 33.82
C THR A 98 -23.65 -6.13 33.17
N SER A 99 -22.32 -6.24 33.09
CA SER A 99 -21.62 -7.41 32.56
C SER A 99 -20.39 -7.75 33.41
N ASP A 100 -20.07 -9.04 33.48
CA ASP A 100 -18.87 -9.54 34.14
C ASP A 100 -17.64 -9.36 33.26
N VAL A 101 -16.47 -9.14 33.88
CA VAL A 101 -15.21 -8.95 33.18
C VAL A 101 -14.15 -9.88 33.76
N THR A 102 -13.33 -10.49 32.89
CA THR A 102 -12.15 -11.25 33.29
C THR A 102 -10.88 -10.57 32.77
N GLY A 103 -10.05 -10.06 33.68
CA GLY A 103 -8.79 -9.39 33.33
C GLY A 103 -8.98 -7.99 32.74
N PHE A 104 -8.01 -7.49 31.96
CA PHE A 104 -8.15 -6.25 31.20
C PHE A 104 -9.09 -6.47 30.01
N ALA A 105 -10.19 -5.71 29.95
CA ALA A 105 -11.14 -5.74 28.84
C ALA A 105 -11.28 -4.36 28.18
N THR A 106 -11.74 -4.38 26.94
CA THR A 106 -12.18 -3.16 26.25
C THR A 106 -13.69 -3.10 26.29
N VAL A 107 -14.24 -2.00 26.78
CA VAL A 107 -15.69 -1.77 26.82
C VAL A 107 -16.10 -0.57 25.98
N GLY A 108 -17.35 -0.59 25.55
CA GLY A 108 -18.00 0.57 24.96
C GLY A 108 -19.50 0.34 24.86
N VAL A 109 -20.24 1.39 24.53
CA VAL A 109 -21.69 1.32 24.34
C VAL A 109 -22.00 1.41 22.85
N VAL A 110 -22.89 0.55 22.36
CA VAL A 110 -23.34 0.52 20.96
C VAL A 110 -24.86 0.49 20.87
N TRP A 111 -25.41 0.99 19.78
CA TRP A 111 -26.85 0.99 19.50
C TRP A 111 -27.13 0.92 17.99
N ASP A 112 -28.35 0.55 17.62
CA ASP A 112 -28.75 0.50 16.23
C ASP A 112 -29.08 1.90 15.70
N GLY A 113 -28.56 2.24 14.52
CA GLY A 113 -28.81 3.50 13.86
C GLY A 113 -27.72 4.56 14.09
N SER A 114 -27.49 5.37 13.05
CA SER A 114 -26.62 6.54 13.02
C SER A 114 -27.42 7.69 12.38
N PRO A 115 -27.37 8.94 12.87
CA PRO A 115 -26.36 9.52 13.78
C PRO A 115 -26.68 9.41 15.28
N THR A 116 -25.72 9.84 16.10
CA THR A 116 -25.85 10.04 17.55
C THR A 116 -27.05 10.92 17.92
N PRO A 117 -27.85 10.55 18.94
CA PRO A 117 -28.89 11.44 19.46
C PRO A 117 -28.28 12.69 20.11
N GLU A 118 -28.85 13.87 19.84
CA GLU A 118 -28.46 15.10 20.52
C GLU A 118 -28.86 15.05 22.00
N GLY A 119 -28.09 15.71 22.88
CA GLY A 119 -28.48 15.88 24.29
C GLY A 119 -28.41 14.63 25.17
N VAL A 120 -27.78 13.54 24.72
CA VAL A 120 -27.61 12.32 25.52
C VAL A 120 -26.18 12.18 26.07
N THR A 121 -26.10 11.87 27.36
CA THR A 121 -24.86 11.56 28.08
C THR A 121 -24.74 10.04 28.29
N ILE A 122 -23.58 9.49 27.98
CA ILE A 122 -23.26 8.08 28.23
C ILE A 122 -22.14 8.03 29.25
N GLU A 123 -22.35 7.26 30.31
CA GLU A 123 -21.39 7.07 31.38
C GLU A 123 -21.19 5.58 31.64
N ILE A 124 -20.02 5.19 32.12
CA ILE A 124 -19.78 3.86 32.68
C ILE A 124 -19.15 3.96 34.05
N ARG A 125 -19.33 2.93 34.85
CA ARG A 125 -18.54 2.72 36.07
C ARG A 125 -18.15 1.26 36.18
N THR A 126 -17.15 1.00 37.00
CA THR A 126 -16.64 -0.36 37.22
C THR A 126 -16.65 -0.72 38.70
N ALA A 127 -16.78 -2.00 39.01
CA ALA A 127 -16.63 -2.53 40.36
C ALA A 127 -15.58 -3.63 40.39
N ALA A 128 -14.76 -3.65 41.44
CA ALA A 128 -13.85 -4.76 41.71
C ALA A 128 -14.62 -5.97 42.27
N ALA A 129 -13.93 -7.09 42.47
CA ALA A 129 -14.52 -8.34 42.98
C ALA A 129 -15.12 -8.22 44.40
N ASP A 130 -14.80 -7.15 45.13
CA ASP A 130 -15.39 -6.82 46.43
C ASP A 130 -16.78 -6.15 46.31
N GLY A 131 -17.25 -5.88 45.09
CA GLY A 131 -18.56 -5.29 44.80
C GLY A 131 -18.64 -3.77 45.00
N VAL A 132 -17.53 -3.09 45.28
CA VAL A 132 -17.50 -1.63 45.45
C VAL A 132 -17.44 -0.96 44.09
N TRP A 133 -18.49 -0.20 43.75
CA TRP A 133 -18.57 0.59 42.53
C TRP A 133 -17.72 1.87 42.61
N GLY A 134 -16.98 2.14 41.54
CA GLY A 134 -16.31 3.42 41.33
C GLY A 134 -17.25 4.54 40.89
N GLU A 135 -16.66 5.71 40.65
CA GLU A 135 -17.34 6.88 40.11
C GLU A 135 -17.76 6.67 38.65
N TRP A 136 -18.77 7.41 38.21
CA TRP A 136 -19.19 7.45 36.81
C TRP A 136 -18.15 8.18 35.95
N GLU A 137 -17.78 7.58 34.83
CA GLU A 137 -16.89 8.13 33.82
C GLU A 137 -17.63 8.32 32.50
N HIS A 138 -17.52 9.51 31.91
CA HIS A 138 -18.17 9.83 30.65
C HIS A 138 -17.51 9.11 29.46
N LEU A 139 -18.32 8.41 28.66
CA LEU A 139 -17.93 7.83 27.39
C LEU A 139 -18.29 8.76 26.23
N HIS A 140 -17.27 9.20 25.50
CA HIS A 140 -17.47 10.02 24.32
C HIS A 140 -18.15 9.22 23.20
N VAL A 141 -19.24 9.74 22.65
CA VAL A 141 -19.84 9.19 21.44
C VAL A 141 -18.95 9.46 20.23
N GLU A 142 -18.59 8.41 19.51
CA GLU A 142 -17.87 8.55 18.25
C GLU A 142 -18.84 8.40 17.08
N PRO A 143 -18.78 9.28 16.07
CA PRO A 143 -19.55 9.08 14.85
C PRO A 143 -19.15 7.75 14.19
N GLY A 144 -20.12 7.04 13.65
CA GLY A 144 -19.86 5.83 12.87
C GLY A 144 -18.94 6.12 11.68
N ALA A 145 -18.20 5.12 11.23
CA ALA A 145 -17.54 5.19 9.93
C ALA A 145 -18.59 5.39 8.83
N GLU A 146 -18.21 5.94 7.66
CA GLU A 146 -19.17 6.28 6.57
C GLU A 146 -20.05 5.11 6.11
N GLU A 147 -19.64 3.86 6.37
CA GLU A 147 -20.37 2.64 6.02
C GLU A 147 -21.03 1.93 7.22
N SER A 148 -20.82 2.41 8.46
CA SER A 148 -21.34 1.75 9.67
C SER A 148 -22.82 2.08 9.88
N THR A 149 -23.62 1.05 10.18
CA THR A 149 -25.04 1.16 10.52
C THR A 149 -25.29 1.27 12.03
N ALA A 150 -24.24 1.16 12.85
CA ALA A 150 -24.30 1.19 14.31
C ALA A 150 -23.67 2.47 14.87
N GLY A 151 -24.38 3.12 15.80
CA GLY A 151 -23.80 4.17 16.63
C GLY A 151 -23.03 3.57 17.80
N GLY A 152 -22.04 4.30 18.33
CA GLY A 152 -21.29 3.81 19.49
C GLY A 152 -20.31 4.81 20.08
N THR A 153 -19.72 4.45 21.22
CA THR A 153 -18.75 5.26 21.95
C THR A 153 -17.31 4.94 21.59
N ALA A 154 -16.37 5.83 21.92
CA ALA A 154 -14.96 5.48 21.99
C ALA A 154 -14.76 4.26 22.91
N PRO A 155 -13.80 3.36 22.59
CA PRO A 155 -13.46 2.26 23.49
C PRO A 155 -12.85 2.80 24.78
N MET A 156 -13.16 2.15 25.89
CA MET A 156 -12.52 2.38 27.18
C MET A 156 -11.91 1.09 27.68
N VAL A 157 -10.64 1.14 28.07
CA VAL A 157 -9.94 -0.01 28.64
C VAL A 157 -10.25 -0.07 30.13
N VAL A 158 -10.93 -1.12 30.56
CA VAL A 158 -11.19 -1.41 31.98
C VAL A 158 -10.14 -2.40 32.48
N GLY A 159 -9.61 -2.16 33.68
CA GLY A 159 -8.58 -3.01 34.28
C GLY A 159 -9.16 -4.31 34.86
N ASP A 160 -8.47 -4.91 35.83
CA ASP A 160 -9.00 -6.03 36.62
C ASP A 160 -10.22 -5.59 37.45
N VAL A 161 -11.38 -5.61 36.81
CA VAL A 161 -12.68 -5.29 37.40
C VAL A 161 -13.57 -6.52 37.29
N ALA A 162 -14.49 -6.72 38.22
CA ALA A 162 -15.43 -7.83 38.19
C ALA A 162 -16.69 -7.47 37.40
N HIS A 163 -17.12 -6.21 37.47
CA HIS A 163 -18.34 -5.75 36.82
C HIS A 163 -18.13 -4.39 36.16
N VAL A 164 -18.83 -4.19 35.03
CA VAL A 164 -18.98 -2.89 34.38
C VAL A 164 -20.46 -2.59 34.28
N GLU A 165 -20.83 -1.35 34.57
CA GLU A 165 -22.19 -0.85 34.39
C GLU A 165 -22.17 0.37 33.48
N MET A 166 -23.11 0.44 32.54
CA MET A 166 -23.36 1.65 31.77
C MET A 166 -24.56 2.41 32.31
N LYS A 167 -24.59 3.72 32.05
CA LYS A 167 -25.75 4.59 32.24
C LYS A 167 -25.90 5.51 31.04
N PHE A 168 -27.11 5.60 30.52
CA PHE A 168 -27.45 6.39 29.33
C PHE A 168 -28.55 7.39 29.71
N GLU A 169 -28.28 8.70 29.69
CA GLU A 169 -29.19 9.74 30.19
C GLU A 169 -29.47 10.86 29.19
N GLY A 170 -30.75 11.19 28.96
CA GLY A 170 -31.16 12.36 28.16
C GLY A 170 -32.55 12.22 27.53
N ALA A 171 -33.20 13.33 27.19
CA ALA A 171 -34.58 13.36 26.68
C ALA A 171 -34.79 12.56 25.37
N ASP A 172 -33.72 12.38 24.59
CA ASP A 172 -33.73 11.62 23.33
C ASP A 172 -33.24 10.16 23.51
N ALA A 173 -32.91 9.72 24.74
CA ALA A 173 -32.47 8.35 25.02
C ALA A 173 -33.56 7.31 24.68
N ALA A 174 -34.83 7.67 24.81
CA ALA A 174 -35.98 6.82 24.49
C ALA A 174 -36.12 6.49 22.99
N GLY A 175 -35.44 7.24 22.11
CA GLY A 175 -35.46 7.04 20.65
C GLY A 175 -34.49 5.96 20.15
N LEU A 176 -33.62 5.43 21.02
CA LEU A 176 -32.63 4.43 20.65
C LEU A 176 -33.17 3.01 20.76
N THR A 177 -32.75 2.17 19.81
CA THR A 177 -33.07 0.74 19.79
C THR A 177 -31.80 -0.08 19.97
N ASN A 178 -31.91 -1.21 20.66
CA ASN A 178 -30.84 -2.19 20.85
C ASN A 178 -29.55 -1.59 21.45
N VAL A 179 -29.69 -0.75 22.48
CA VAL A 179 -28.54 -0.24 23.25
C VAL A 179 -27.90 -1.41 24.01
N ARG A 180 -26.57 -1.55 23.88
CA ARG A 180 -25.78 -2.65 24.44
C ARG A 180 -24.48 -2.13 25.05
N LEU A 181 -24.15 -2.63 26.24
CA LEU A 181 -22.80 -2.56 26.80
C LEU A 181 -21.99 -3.70 26.16
N ALA A 182 -21.05 -3.36 25.29
CA ALA A 182 -20.14 -4.32 24.71
C ALA A 182 -18.92 -4.50 25.61
N VAL A 183 -18.69 -5.73 26.06
CA VAL A 183 -17.47 -6.14 26.75
C VAL A 183 -16.69 -7.04 25.81
N VAL A 184 -15.50 -6.59 25.39
CA VAL A 184 -14.67 -7.30 24.43
C VAL A 184 -13.57 -8.05 25.17
N ASP A 185 -13.63 -9.38 25.11
CA ASP A 185 -12.54 -10.26 25.50
C ASP A 185 -11.41 -10.17 24.45
N PRO A 186 -10.20 -9.71 24.83
CA PRO A 186 -9.09 -9.58 23.90
C PRO A 186 -8.46 -10.91 23.46
N GLY A 187 -8.87 -12.04 24.04
CA GLY A 187 -8.29 -13.35 23.83
C GLY A 187 -6.85 -13.48 24.35
N SER A 188 -6.40 -14.71 24.59
CA SER A 188 -5.00 -15.00 24.98
C SER A 188 -4.17 -15.42 23.77
N GLY A 189 -2.99 -14.85 23.60
CA GLY A 189 -2.04 -15.18 22.52
C GLY A 189 -0.64 -15.53 23.04
N THR A 190 0.13 -16.27 22.25
CA THR A 190 1.51 -16.68 22.61
C THR A 190 2.48 -15.49 22.74
N VAL A 191 2.14 -14.33 22.17
CA VAL A 191 2.91 -13.08 22.25
C VAL A 191 2.77 -12.36 23.60
N ASP A 192 1.78 -12.71 24.42
CA ASP A 192 1.51 -12.01 25.69
C ASP A 192 2.64 -12.23 26.71
N ALA A 193 3.25 -13.43 26.70
CA ALA A 193 4.41 -13.75 27.54
C ALA A 193 5.71 -13.09 27.05
N ALA A 194 5.84 -12.85 25.74
CA ALA A 194 7.03 -12.25 25.14
C ALA A 194 7.09 -10.72 25.29
N ALA A 195 5.95 -10.07 25.54
CA ALA A 195 5.83 -8.63 25.74
C ALA A 195 6.17 -8.14 27.16
N ALA A 196 6.45 -9.06 28.09
CA ALA A 196 6.92 -8.75 29.44
C ALA A 196 8.34 -8.16 29.40
N LEU A 197 8.53 -6.95 29.93
CA LEU A 197 9.87 -6.44 30.20
C LEU A 197 10.51 -7.29 31.32
N PRO A 198 11.81 -7.63 31.25
CA PRO A 198 12.49 -8.32 32.35
C PRO A 198 12.27 -7.59 33.68
N GLY A 199 11.71 -8.30 34.66
CA GLY A 199 11.00 -7.72 35.80
C GLY A 199 11.79 -6.76 36.68
N THR A 200 11.08 -5.77 37.22
CA THR A 200 11.50 -5.01 38.41
C THR A 200 10.73 -5.51 39.62
N SER A 201 11.39 -6.30 40.47
CA SER A 201 10.99 -6.42 41.88
C SER A 201 11.64 -5.26 42.69
N PRO A 202 10.97 -4.71 43.71
CA PRO A 202 11.45 -3.52 44.40
C PRO A 202 12.38 -3.89 45.56
N ALA A 203 13.69 -3.82 45.37
CA ALA A 203 14.67 -3.55 46.44
C ALA A 203 16.08 -3.31 45.88
N GLY A 204 16.69 -2.19 46.26
CA GLY A 204 18.15 -2.00 46.20
C GLY A 204 18.68 -1.11 45.05
N ARG A 205 19.26 0.03 45.43
CA ARG A 205 20.02 0.93 44.55
C ARG A 205 21.27 0.24 43.98
N SER A 206 21.56 0.40 42.69
CA SER A 206 22.85 0.94 42.19
C SER A 206 22.82 1.14 40.67
N ALA A 207 23.70 2.00 40.18
CA ALA A 207 23.73 2.64 38.87
C ALA A 207 24.04 1.72 37.67
N ALA A 208 23.52 2.16 36.52
CA ALA A 208 24.04 2.02 35.15
C ALA A 208 24.73 0.71 34.74
N THR A 209 24.03 -0.10 33.91
CA THR A 209 24.65 -0.71 32.71
C THR A 209 23.60 -1.22 31.72
N ALA A 210 23.85 -0.92 30.45
CA ALA A 210 23.50 -1.61 29.20
C ALA A 210 22.09 -2.22 29.02
N ALA A 211 21.41 -1.75 27.97
CA ALA A 211 20.25 -2.36 27.34
C ALA A 211 20.51 -3.85 27.00
N GLY A 212 19.71 -4.73 27.58
CA GLY A 212 19.60 -6.14 27.17
C GLY A 212 18.66 -6.30 25.97
N PRO A 213 18.79 -7.39 25.19
CA PRO A 213 18.12 -7.54 23.90
C PRO A 213 16.64 -7.87 24.09
N VAL A 214 15.77 -7.01 23.55
CA VAL A 214 14.36 -7.31 23.33
C VAL A 214 14.25 -8.06 21.99
N ALA A 215 13.29 -8.98 21.90
CA ALA A 215 12.91 -9.74 20.70
C ALA A 215 13.07 -8.93 19.41
N THR A 216 13.59 -9.57 18.37
CA THR A 216 14.04 -8.96 17.11
C THR A 216 12.92 -8.25 16.35
N ALA A 217 12.60 -7.03 16.77
CA ALA A 217 11.96 -6.04 15.93
C ALA A 217 12.94 -5.70 14.80
N ALA A 218 12.47 -5.76 13.56
CA ALA A 218 13.28 -5.36 12.41
C ALA A 218 13.81 -3.93 12.65
N PRO A 219 15.13 -3.68 12.60
CA PRO A 219 15.64 -2.32 12.66
C PRO A 219 15.05 -1.53 11.49
N SER A 220 14.49 -0.35 11.78
CA SER A 220 13.98 0.54 10.74
C SER A 220 15.09 0.87 9.76
N THR A 221 15.01 0.31 8.55
CA THR A 221 15.97 0.56 7.45
C THR A 221 15.91 2.00 6.92
N THR A 222 15.02 2.84 7.48
CA THR A 222 14.78 4.25 7.13
C THR A 222 15.23 5.24 8.22
N GLY A 223 15.89 4.77 9.29
CA GLY A 223 16.34 5.60 10.41
C GLY A 223 15.21 6.11 11.34
N GLY A 224 13.99 5.62 11.17
CA GLY A 224 12.85 5.90 12.05
C GLY A 224 12.93 5.17 13.40
N PRO A 225 12.02 5.47 14.34
CA PRO A 225 11.95 4.73 15.59
C PRO A 225 11.57 3.26 15.35
N THR A 226 11.86 2.41 16.33
CA THR A 226 11.32 1.04 16.36
C THR A 226 9.80 1.10 16.51
N ILE A 227 9.10 0.43 15.60
CA ILE A 227 7.65 0.26 15.64
C ILE A 227 7.38 -1.24 15.64
N LEU A 228 6.62 -1.70 16.62
CA LEU A 228 6.17 -3.08 16.74
C LEU A 228 4.98 -3.27 15.79
N ALA A 229 5.13 -4.21 14.86
CA ALA A 229 4.17 -4.49 13.81
C ALA A 229 2.93 -5.19 14.37
N ARG A 230 1.91 -5.33 13.52
CA ARG A 230 0.66 -6.01 13.89
C ARG A 230 0.83 -7.44 14.40
N ALA A 231 1.79 -8.17 13.83
CA ALA A 231 2.15 -9.51 14.30
C ALA A 231 2.72 -9.52 15.73
N ASP A 232 3.40 -8.46 16.16
CA ASP A 232 4.05 -8.38 17.48
C ASP A 232 3.04 -8.25 18.64
N TRP A 233 1.81 -7.78 18.35
CA TRP A 233 0.72 -7.74 19.32
C TRP A 233 -0.37 -8.80 19.06
N GLY A 234 -0.15 -9.68 18.08
CA GLY A 234 -1.06 -10.78 17.76
C GLY A 234 -2.36 -10.33 17.08
N ALA A 235 -2.29 -9.34 16.18
CA ALA A 235 -3.43 -8.92 15.40
C ALA A 235 -3.99 -10.08 14.55
N ASP A 236 -5.27 -10.40 14.71
CA ASP A 236 -5.96 -11.31 13.80
C ASP A 236 -6.28 -10.61 12.48
N GLU A 237 -5.46 -10.82 11.46
CA GLU A 237 -5.65 -10.21 10.15
C GLU A 237 -6.94 -10.63 9.43
N SER A 238 -7.64 -11.68 9.89
CA SER A 238 -8.88 -12.15 9.28
C SER A 238 -10.06 -11.21 9.54
N ILE A 239 -10.04 -10.45 10.64
CA ILE A 239 -11.09 -9.47 10.97
C ILE A 239 -10.79 -8.06 10.40
N ALA A 240 -9.62 -7.87 9.77
CA ALA A 240 -9.27 -6.64 9.06
C ALA A 240 -9.94 -6.61 7.67
N THR A 241 -11.20 -6.19 7.61
CA THR A 241 -11.96 -6.07 6.35
C THR A 241 -11.64 -4.79 5.58
N TRP A 242 -11.24 -3.71 6.28
CA TRP A 242 -10.86 -2.46 5.65
C TRP A 242 -9.50 -2.57 4.94
N GLN A 243 -9.53 -2.36 3.63
CA GLN A 243 -8.31 -2.34 2.83
C GLN A 243 -7.58 -1.00 2.99
N PRO A 244 -6.23 -0.99 3.05
CA PRO A 244 -5.47 0.24 3.13
C PRO A 244 -5.79 1.17 1.94
N SER A 245 -6.30 2.36 2.25
CA SER A 245 -6.56 3.43 1.30
C SER A 245 -5.64 4.62 1.59
N ARG A 246 -5.31 5.40 0.55
CA ARG A 246 -4.28 6.44 0.65
C ARG A 246 -4.82 7.76 1.20
N ALA A 247 -4.19 8.28 2.25
CA ALA A 247 -4.40 9.60 2.82
C ALA A 247 -3.43 10.64 2.22
N ASP A 248 -3.85 11.91 2.21
CA ASP A 248 -3.01 13.08 1.89
C ASP A 248 -2.61 13.78 3.20
N PHE A 249 -1.66 13.17 3.91
CA PHE A 249 -1.32 13.61 5.26
C PHE A 249 -0.69 15.00 5.30
N LYS A 250 -1.33 15.89 6.08
CA LYS A 250 -0.93 17.28 6.32
C LYS A 250 -0.71 17.59 7.79
N GLY A 251 -0.94 16.61 8.66
CA GLY A 251 -0.74 16.74 10.10
C GLY A 251 -1.02 15.45 10.86
N ALA A 252 -1.14 15.57 12.18
CA ALA A 252 -1.49 14.48 13.08
C ALA A 252 -2.52 14.94 14.12
N VAL A 253 -3.36 14.01 14.55
CA VAL A 253 -4.31 14.16 15.66
C VAL A 253 -3.88 13.23 16.79
N ILE A 254 -3.64 13.80 17.96
CA ILE A 254 -3.24 13.10 19.18
C ILE A 254 -4.49 12.73 19.96
N HIS A 255 -4.55 11.45 20.33
CA HIS A 255 -5.62 10.83 21.09
C HIS A 255 -5.08 10.26 22.41
N HIS A 256 -6.02 9.90 23.28
CA HIS A 256 -5.79 8.88 24.29
C HIS A 256 -6.79 7.74 24.10
N THR A 257 -6.57 6.58 24.71
CA THR A 257 -7.56 5.49 24.69
C THR A 257 -8.59 5.61 25.83
N ALA A 258 -8.42 6.58 26.74
CA ALA A 258 -9.16 6.66 28.00
C ALA A 258 -9.04 5.37 28.85
N GLY A 259 -9.82 5.26 29.92
CA GLY A 259 -9.80 4.09 30.81
C GLY A 259 -8.66 4.05 31.82
N THR A 260 -8.09 2.87 32.03
CA THR A 260 -7.08 2.66 33.07
C THR A 260 -5.64 2.94 32.62
N ASN A 261 -4.81 3.41 33.56
CA ASN A 261 -3.36 3.46 33.44
C ASN A 261 -2.65 2.39 34.28
N SER A 262 -3.36 1.46 34.93
CA SER A 262 -2.78 0.46 35.84
C SER A 262 -2.13 -0.73 35.11
N TYR A 263 -2.34 -0.89 33.81
CA TYR A 263 -1.85 -2.03 33.01
C TYR A 263 -0.31 -2.21 33.04
N SER A 264 0.15 -3.45 33.06
CA SER A 264 1.56 -3.84 32.94
C SER A 264 2.05 -3.79 31.48
N SER A 265 3.36 -3.95 31.23
CA SER A 265 3.85 -3.99 29.83
C SER A 265 3.40 -5.26 29.10
N ALA A 266 3.13 -6.34 29.84
CA ALA A 266 2.65 -7.62 29.31
C ALA A 266 1.18 -7.55 28.88
N ASP A 267 0.39 -6.64 29.47
CA ASP A 267 -1.03 -6.46 29.14
C ASP A 267 -1.24 -5.64 27.85
N VAL A 268 -0.20 -5.04 27.28
CA VAL A 268 -0.35 -4.15 26.13
C VAL A 268 -0.87 -4.87 24.88
N PRO A 269 -0.33 -6.03 24.46
CA PRO A 269 -0.87 -6.77 23.32
C PRO A 269 -2.36 -7.11 23.46
N SER A 270 -2.81 -7.57 24.63
CA SER A 270 -4.22 -7.89 24.85
C SER A 270 -5.09 -6.64 24.77
N ILE A 271 -4.69 -5.52 25.38
CA ILE A 271 -5.42 -4.25 25.26
C ILE A 271 -5.52 -3.80 23.79
N LEU A 272 -4.43 -3.93 23.01
CA LEU A 272 -4.46 -3.60 21.57
C LEU A 272 -5.45 -4.48 20.80
N ARG A 273 -5.48 -5.79 21.08
CA ARG A 273 -6.46 -6.72 20.48
C ARG A 273 -7.90 -6.39 20.87
N GLY A 274 -8.16 -6.04 22.13
CA GLY A 274 -9.48 -5.61 22.58
C GLY A 274 -9.97 -4.35 21.88
N ILE A 275 -9.12 -3.32 21.77
CA ILE A 275 -9.42 -2.09 21.00
C ILE A 275 -9.65 -2.42 19.52
N TYR A 276 -8.84 -3.31 18.96
CA TYR A 276 -8.96 -3.74 17.58
C TYR A 276 -10.28 -4.45 17.31
N ALA A 277 -10.65 -5.45 18.11
CA ALA A 277 -11.90 -6.19 17.99
C ALA A 277 -13.12 -5.28 18.20
N TYR A 278 -13.07 -4.37 19.19
CA TYR A 278 -14.13 -3.39 19.39
C TYR A 278 -14.37 -2.53 18.15
N HIS A 279 -13.31 -1.96 17.57
CA HIS A 279 -13.47 -1.17 16.34
C HIS A 279 -13.90 -2.03 15.15
N ALA A 280 -13.18 -3.12 14.88
CA ALA A 280 -13.32 -3.89 13.66
C ALA A 280 -14.67 -4.62 13.59
N ILE A 281 -15.10 -5.22 14.70
CA ILE A 281 -16.29 -6.07 14.79
C ILE A 281 -17.44 -5.29 15.42
N THR A 282 -17.28 -4.82 16.67
CA THR A 282 -18.40 -4.24 17.43
C THR A 282 -18.89 -2.93 16.84
N ARG A 283 -17.99 -2.08 16.32
CA ARG A 283 -18.33 -0.82 15.65
C ARG A 283 -18.49 -0.96 14.13
N ASP A 284 -18.23 -2.15 13.57
CA ASP A 284 -18.23 -2.44 12.14
C ASP A 284 -17.28 -1.52 11.34
N TRP A 285 -16.15 -1.15 11.94
CA TRP A 285 -15.13 -0.37 11.26
C TRP A 285 -14.14 -1.23 10.52
N GLY A 286 -14.18 -2.56 10.55
CA GLY A 286 -13.27 -3.38 9.75
C GLY A 286 -11.76 -3.24 9.96
N ASP A 287 -11.25 -2.32 10.78
CA ASP A 287 -9.89 -2.28 11.35
C ASP A 287 -9.83 -1.28 12.53
N ILE A 288 -8.76 -1.34 13.33
CA ILE A 288 -8.51 -0.36 14.39
C ILE A 288 -8.44 1.07 13.83
N GLY A 289 -9.06 2.03 14.51
CA GLY A 289 -9.20 3.41 14.01
C GLY A 289 -7.91 4.22 13.99
N TYR A 290 -6.98 3.95 14.91
CA TYR A 290 -5.73 4.71 15.05
C TYR A 290 -4.63 4.17 14.14
N ASN A 291 -3.84 5.07 13.53
CA ASN A 291 -2.67 4.66 12.75
C ASN A 291 -1.59 4.03 13.64
N PHE A 292 -1.35 4.65 14.79
CA PHE A 292 -0.37 4.19 15.76
C PHE A 292 -0.90 4.32 17.17
N LEU A 293 -0.49 3.39 18.03
CA LEU A 293 -0.72 3.45 19.46
C LEU A 293 0.62 3.50 20.20
N VAL A 294 0.68 4.29 21.27
CA VAL A 294 1.88 4.44 22.09
C VAL A 294 1.53 4.10 23.54
N ASP A 295 2.24 3.12 24.11
CA ASP A 295 2.01 2.75 25.51
C ASP A 295 2.81 3.62 26.49
N LYS A 296 2.45 3.57 27.78
CA LYS A 296 3.13 4.31 28.85
C LYS A 296 4.61 3.96 29.02
N TYR A 297 5.07 2.84 28.47
CA TYR A 297 6.45 2.38 28.49
C TYR A 297 7.28 2.94 27.31
N GLY A 298 6.66 3.67 26.39
CA GLY A 298 7.32 4.28 25.24
C GLY A 298 7.51 3.33 24.05
N ARG A 299 6.78 2.21 24.00
CA ARG A 299 6.74 1.37 22.79
C ARG A 299 5.71 1.92 21.82
N ILE A 300 6.04 1.86 20.53
CA ILE A 300 5.18 2.32 19.44
C ILE A 300 4.65 1.09 18.72
N TRP A 301 3.34 1.03 18.52
CA TRP A 301 2.65 -0.10 17.92
C TRP A 301 1.93 0.34 16.64
N GLU A 302 2.09 -0.45 15.58
CA GLU A 302 1.27 -0.31 14.38
C GLU A 302 -0.18 -0.66 14.72
N GLY A 303 -1.08 0.31 14.60
CA GLY A 303 -2.52 0.07 14.67
C GLY A 303 -3.01 -0.30 13.27
N ARG A 304 -3.47 0.72 12.54
CA ARG A 304 -4.03 0.61 11.20
C ARG A 304 -3.15 -0.19 10.25
N LYS A 305 -3.71 -1.19 9.56
CA LYS A 305 -2.99 -2.03 8.60
C LYS A 305 -2.27 -1.19 7.53
N GLY A 306 -0.97 -1.44 7.38
CA GLY A 306 -0.10 -0.71 6.45
C GLY A 306 0.30 0.69 6.94
N GLY A 307 0.02 1.05 8.19
CA GLY A 307 0.38 2.35 8.77
C GLY A 307 1.89 2.60 8.82
N ILE A 308 2.71 1.55 8.98
CA ILE A 308 4.17 1.68 8.92
C ILE A 308 4.63 2.12 7.52
N GLU A 309 4.21 1.39 6.48
CA GLU A 309 4.78 1.50 5.14
C GLU A 309 4.03 2.46 4.21
N ASN A 310 2.74 2.70 4.45
CA ASN A 310 1.83 3.40 3.54
C ASN A 310 1.15 4.59 4.22
N GLU A 311 0.54 5.45 3.41
CA GLU A 311 -0.31 6.52 3.92
C GLU A 311 -1.73 6.03 4.21
N THR A 312 -1.95 5.13 5.16
CA THR A 312 -3.28 4.53 5.34
C THR A 312 -4.27 5.48 6.02
N VAL A 313 -5.42 5.76 5.39
CA VAL A 313 -6.54 6.49 6.02
C VAL A 313 -6.99 5.75 7.29
N GLY A 314 -7.02 6.45 8.43
CA GLY A 314 -7.52 5.94 9.71
C GLY A 314 -9.03 6.11 9.89
N GLY A 315 -9.53 5.75 11.07
CA GLY A 315 -10.92 5.93 11.51
C GLY A 315 -11.04 6.76 12.80
N HIS A 316 -10.07 7.63 13.09
CA HIS A 316 -9.88 8.22 14.42
C HIS A 316 -10.54 9.61 14.62
N ALA A 317 -10.84 10.35 13.54
CA ALA A 317 -11.45 11.68 13.61
C ALA A 317 -12.18 11.98 12.29
N VAL A 318 -13.52 11.89 12.32
CA VAL A 318 -14.37 12.08 11.13
C VAL A 318 -14.11 13.44 10.48
N GLY A 319 -13.98 13.42 9.14
CA GLY A 319 -13.58 14.59 8.34
C GLY A 319 -12.07 14.88 8.31
N TRP A 320 -11.28 14.32 9.23
CA TRP A 320 -9.82 14.56 9.32
C TRP A 320 -8.98 13.33 8.94
N ASN A 321 -9.56 12.13 9.03
CA ASN A 321 -8.93 10.84 8.72
C ASN A 321 -8.10 10.80 7.43
N ALA A 322 -8.60 11.40 6.35
CA ALA A 322 -7.92 11.39 5.04
C ALA A 322 -6.76 12.40 4.94
N SER A 323 -6.56 13.26 5.94
CA SER A 323 -5.54 14.31 5.96
C SER A 323 -4.64 14.31 7.20
N THR A 324 -4.87 13.42 8.17
CA THR A 324 -4.05 13.37 9.39
C THR A 324 -3.78 11.95 9.87
N PHE A 325 -2.60 11.71 10.45
CA PHE A 325 -2.35 10.49 11.22
C PHE A 325 -3.04 10.55 12.57
N GLY A 326 -3.67 9.45 13.00
CA GLY A 326 -4.15 9.26 14.36
C GLY A 326 -3.10 8.57 15.22
N VAL A 327 -2.62 9.24 16.26
CA VAL A 327 -1.70 8.65 17.26
C VAL A 327 -2.41 8.64 18.61
N SER A 328 -2.68 7.46 19.17
CA SER A 328 -3.34 7.31 20.47
C SER A 328 -2.38 6.88 21.56
N LEU A 329 -2.27 7.66 22.64
CA LEU A 329 -1.54 7.26 23.82
C LEU A 329 -2.45 6.40 24.70
N MET A 330 -2.02 5.19 25.01
CA MET A 330 -2.81 4.26 25.83
C MET A 330 -2.93 4.78 27.28
N GLY A 331 -4.16 4.83 27.79
CA GLY A 331 -4.54 5.28 29.13
C GLY A 331 -5.41 6.55 29.18
N ASN A 332 -5.76 6.98 30.39
CA ASN A 332 -6.55 8.18 30.67
C ASN A 332 -5.70 9.34 31.19
N TYR A 333 -5.33 10.21 30.26
CA TYR A 333 -4.60 11.46 30.55
C TYR A 333 -5.50 12.65 30.87
N ASP A 334 -6.76 12.43 31.23
CA ASP A 334 -7.49 13.45 31.97
C ASP A 334 -7.02 13.47 33.42
N THR A 335 -6.93 12.31 34.06
CA THR A 335 -6.51 12.19 35.46
C THR A 335 -5.02 11.91 35.62
N ALA A 336 -4.46 11.00 34.81
CA ALA A 336 -3.06 10.60 34.93
C ALA A 336 -2.09 11.63 34.32
N ALA A 337 -0.91 11.75 34.91
CA ALA A 337 0.19 12.48 34.30
C ALA A 337 0.73 11.72 33.07
N VAL A 338 1.22 12.45 32.05
CA VAL A 338 1.76 11.83 30.84
C VAL A 338 3.20 11.32 31.07
N PRO A 339 3.48 10.01 30.92
CA PRO A 339 4.81 9.46 31.07
C PRO A 339 5.82 10.07 30.09
N ALA A 340 7.04 10.32 30.56
CA ALA A 340 8.11 10.85 29.72
C ALA A 340 8.46 9.89 28.56
N ALA A 341 8.48 8.58 28.81
CA ALA A 341 8.77 7.59 27.77
C ALA A 341 7.74 7.60 26.63
N ALA A 342 6.44 7.73 26.96
CA ALA A 342 5.37 7.86 25.98
C ALA A 342 5.50 9.17 25.18
N MET A 343 5.81 10.29 25.85
CA MET A 343 6.07 11.58 25.17
C MET A 343 7.24 11.48 24.19
N ASP A 344 8.35 10.86 24.60
CA ASP A 344 9.53 10.64 23.76
C ASP A 344 9.19 9.80 22.53
N ALA A 345 8.40 8.74 22.71
CA ALA A 345 7.96 7.87 21.63
C ALA A 345 7.08 8.60 20.61
N VAL A 346 6.10 9.40 21.08
CA VAL A 346 5.26 10.24 20.20
C VAL A 346 6.09 11.24 19.41
N VAL A 347 7.05 11.91 20.06
CA VAL A 347 7.94 12.87 19.39
C VAL A 347 8.78 12.19 18.31
N ARG A 348 9.37 11.02 18.59
CA ARG A 348 10.15 10.25 17.61
C ARG A 348 9.29 9.78 16.44
N LEU A 349 8.10 9.25 16.72
CA LEU A 349 7.16 8.80 15.71
C LEU A 349 6.74 9.94 14.78
N LEU A 350 6.28 11.06 15.34
CA LEU A 350 5.84 12.22 14.56
C LEU A 350 7.01 12.86 13.81
N GLY A 351 8.19 12.96 14.43
CA GLY A 351 9.38 13.53 13.81
C GLY A 351 9.76 12.75 12.55
N TRP A 352 9.76 11.43 12.63
CA TRP A 352 10.00 10.56 11.49
C TRP A 352 8.86 10.61 10.46
N LYS A 353 7.60 10.35 10.84
CA LYS A 353 6.47 10.30 9.90
C LYS A 353 6.23 11.64 9.21
N MET A 354 6.17 12.74 9.94
CA MET A 354 5.95 14.05 9.32
C MET A 354 7.08 14.40 8.35
N SER A 355 8.33 14.00 8.64
CA SER A 355 9.45 14.20 7.70
C SER A 355 9.33 13.33 6.45
N LEU A 356 8.87 12.08 6.56
CA LEU A 356 8.59 11.22 5.41
C LEU A 356 7.58 11.85 4.43
N HIS A 357 6.62 12.61 4.96
CA HIS A 357 5.56 13.25 4.17
C HIS A 357 5.79 14.74 3.90
N GLY A 358 6.98 15.26 4.23
CA GLY A 358 7.33 16.66 4.02
C GLY A 358 6.44 17.66 4.79
N VAL A 359 5.79 17.20 5.86
CA VAL A 359 4.95 18.03 6.72
C VAL A 359 5.83 18.63 7.81
N ARG A 360 5.82 19.96 7.94
CA ARG A 360 6.52 20.63 9.04
C ARG A 360 5.75 20.47 10.35
N ALA A 361 6.45 20.10 11.40
CA ALA A 361 5.93 20.21 12.76
C ALA A 361 5.96 21.67 13.23
N ASN A 362 5.19 21.95 14.29
CA ASN A 362 5.12 23.27 14.92
C ASN A 362 4.80 24.44 13.97
N THR A 363 3.91 24.21 13.02
CA THR A 363 3.35 25.24 12.13
C THR A 363 1.86 25.02 11.95
N THR A 364 1.20 25.95 11.27
CA THR A 364 -0.14 25.76 10.74
C THR A 364 -0.11 25.35 9.27
N ALA A 365 -1.14 24.64 8.83
CA ALA A 365 -1.39 24.25 7.44
C ALA A 365 -2.90 24.27 7.15
N THR A 366 -3.28 24.27 5.87
CA THR A 366 -4.67 24.07 5.47
C THR A 366 -4.98 22.58 5.49
N ILE A 367 -5.72 22.13 6.50
CA ILE A 367 -6.12 20.74 6.71
C ILE A 367 -7.64 20.69 6.73
N ASN A 368 -8.23 19.81 5.92
CA ASN A 368 -9.68 19.71 5.76
C ASN A 368 -10.36 21.09 5.50
N GLY A 369 -9.74 21.91 4.63
CA GLY A 369 -10.24 23.25 4.28
C GLY A 369 -10.09 24.33 5.38
N ARG A 370 -9.50 24.01 6.54
CA ARG A 370 -9.32 24.93 7.67
C ARG A 370 -7.84 25.19 7.95
N SER A 371 -7.51 26.40 8.41
CA SER A 371 -6.18 26.66 8.96
C SER A 371 -6.07 26.03 10.34
N ALA A 372 -5.15 25.09 10.50
CA ALA A 372 -5.01 24.28 11.69
C ALA A 372 -3.53 24.01 12.00
N ASN A 373 -3.20 23.77 13.26
CA ASN A 373 -1.87 23.28 13.63
C ASN A 373 -1.60 21.92 12.95
N THR A 374 -0.37 21.68 12.51
CA THR A 374 0.00 20.38 11.91
C THR A 374 0.03 19.24 12.94
N ILE A 375 0.00 19.54 14.24
CA ILE A 375 -0.25 18.57 15.32
C ILE A 375 -1.36 19.12 16.20
N GLN A 376 -2.42 18.34 16.40
CA GLN A 376 -3.66 18.74 17.07
C GLN A 376 -4.05 17.70 18.13
N GLY A 377 -4.81 18.08 19.15
CA GLY A 377 -5.54 17.12 19.98
C GLY A 377 -6.88 16.76 19.33
N HIS A 378 -7.45 15.61 19.66
CA HIS A 378 -8.77 15.23 19.13
C HIS A 378 -9.85 16.31 19.39
N ARG A 379 -9.84 16.92 20.58
CA ARG A 379 -10.74 18.04 20.92
C ARG A 379 -10.60 19.31 20.07
N ASP A 380 -9.50 19.46 19.32
CA ASP A 380 -9.36 20.59 18.38
C ASP A 380 -10.19 20.36 17.11
N VAL A 381 -10.55 19.10 16.82
CA VAL A 381 -11.17 18.69 15.54
C VAL A 381 -12.53 18.01 15.71
N ALA A 382 -12.89 17.62 16.93
CA ALA A 382 -14.16 16.99 17.31
C ALA A 382 -14.63 17.46 18.69
N GLN A 383 -15.91 17.23 19.02
CA GLN A 383 -16.51 17.57 20.32
C GLN A 383 -16.22 16.47 21.36
N THR A 384 -15.02 16.49 21.94
CA THR A 384 -14.56 15.41 22.83
C THR A 384 -13.65 15.93 23.95
N SER A 385 -13.55 15.18 25.05
CA SER A 385 -12.52 15.39 26.09
C SER A 385 -11.15 14.82 25.68
N CYS A 386 -11.08 13.95 24.67
CA CYS A 386 -9.83 13.40 24.15
C CYS A 386 -8.89 14.52 23.65
N PRO A 387 -7.58 14.53 23.96
CA PRO A 387 -6.77 13.45 24.55
C PRO A 387 -6.61 13.52 26.08
N GLY A 388 -7.55 14.14 26.80
CA GLY A 388 -7.47 14.38 28.25
C GLY A 388 -6.69 15.66 28.60
N LYS A 389 -7.07 16.33 29.70
CA LYS A 389 -6.51 17.66 30.06
C LYS A 389 -4.98 17.67 30.21
N ASN A 390 -4.38 16.63 30.79
CA ASN A 390 -2.95 16.61 31.06
C ASN A 390 -2.14 16.45 29.76
N LEU A 391 -2.59 15.59 28.84
CA LEU A 391 -1.94 15.43 27.53
C LEU A 391 -2.22 16.61 26.60
N TYR A 392 -3.44 17.14 26.61
CA TYR A 392 -3.79 18.32 25.82
C TYR A 392 -2.93 19.54 26.18
N SER A 393 -2.67 19.75 27.48
CA SER A 393 -1.80 20.84 27.95
C SER A 393 -0.37 20.78 27.41
N ARG A 394 0.08 19.59 26.97
CA ARG A 394 1.45 19.35 26.46
C ARG A 394 1.54 19.36 24.93
N LEU A 395 0.48 19.65 24.19
CA LEU A 395 0.53 19.70 22.72
C LEU A 395 1.57 20.71 22.18
N GLY A 396 1.76 21.85 22.86
CA GLY A 396 2.81 22.82 22.50
C GLY A 396 4.22 22.25 22.65
N GLU A 397 4.45 21.46 23.70
CA GLU A 397 5.72 20.75 23.91
C GLU A 397 5.93 19.68 22.82
N ILE A 398 4.91 18.88 22.51
CA ILE A 398 4.96 17.88 21.44
C ILE A 398 5.35 18.54 20.12
N ARG A 399 4.69 19.64 19.74
CA ARG A 399 5.01 20.38 18.50
C ARG A 399 6.48 20.80 18.47
N THR A 400 6.95 21.44 19.55
CA THR A 400 8.32 21.97 19.64
C THR A 400 9.35 20.85 19.57
N ARG A 401 9.16 19.77 20.32
CA ARG A 401 10.08 18.65 20.37
C ARG A 401 10.06 17.85 19.07
N THR A 402 8.91 17.68 18.44
CA THR A 402 8.81 17.06 17.11
C THR A 402 9.56 17.87 16.07
N ALA A 403 9.43 19.21 16.06
CA ALA A 403 10.20 20.06 15.14
C ALA A 403 11.73 19.92 15.36
N ALA A 404 12.17 19.80 16.61
CA ALA A 404 13.58 19.50 16.91
C ALA A 404 13.98 18.10 16.40
N GLU A 405 13.13 17.08 16.57
CA GLU A 405 13.36 15.72 16.08
C GLU A 405 13.46 15.67 14.55
N GLN A 406 12.64 16.46 13.83
CA GLN A 406 12.68 16.56 12.36
C GLN A 406 14.05 17.02 11.80
N SER A 407 14.86 17.72 12.61
CA SER A 407 16.21 18.12 12.19
C SER A 407 17.11 16.92 11.87
N LYS A 408 16.91 15.78 12.54
CA LYS A 408 17.65 14.52 12.29
C LYS A 408 17.36 13.94 10.91
N TYR A 409 16.17 14.24 10.38
CA TYR A 409 15.67 13.70 9.12
C TYR A 409 15.78 14.67 7.95
N THR A 410 16.18 15.93 8.21
CA THR A 410 16.22 16.99 7.19
C THR A 410 17.21 16.69 6.07
N SER A 411 18.35 16.06 6.38
CA SER A 411 19.34 15.62 5.38
C SER A 411 18.88 14.42 4.55
N ILE A 412 17.90 13.66 5.05
CA ILE A 412 17.39 12.44 4.42
C ILE A 412 16.17 12.75 3.55
N PHE A 413 15.19 13.50 4.08
CA PHE A 413 13.89 13.75 3.43
C PHE A 413 13.69 15.20 2.94
N GLY A 414 14.32 16.20 3.57
CA GLY A 414 14.12 17.62 3.28
C GLY A 414 12.75 18.15 3.76
N LEU A 415 12.73 19.20 4.60
CA LEU A 415 11.49 19.70 5.24
C LEU A 415 10.68 20.68 4.36
N ASP A 416 11.04 20.86 3.08
CA ASP A 416 10.50 21.88 2.16
C ASP A 416 9.68 21.31 0.99
N GLY A 417 9.25 20.04 1.09
CA GLY A 417 8.73 19.27 -0.04
C GLY A 417 9.85 18.66 -0.88
N PRO A 418 9.53 17.92 -1.96
CA PRO A 418 10.51 17.07 -2.64
C PRO A 418 11.48 17.92 -3.47
N ARG A 419 12.60 18.29 -2.84
CA ARG A 419 13.74 18.95 -3.48
C ARG A 419 14.89 17.97 -3.65
N VAL A 420 15.73 18.23 -4.63
CA VAL A 420 17.00 17.54 -4.85
C VAL A 420 17.98 18.06 -3.79
N PRO A 421 18.54 17.23 -2.88
CA PRO A 421 19.55 17.67 -1.91
C PRO A 421 20.71 18.41 -2.57
N THR A 422 21.17 19.52 -2.02
CA THR A 422 22.30 20.27 -2.60
C THR A 422 23.66 19.62 -2.31
N SER A 423 23.71 18.67 -1.37
CA SER A 423 24.90 17.89 -1.01
C SER A 423 24.70 16.38 -1.26
N PRO A 424 25.75 15.62 -1.62
CA PRO A 424 27.04 16.13 -2.10
C PRO A 424 26.87 16.91 -3.41
N ALA A 425 27.79 17.83 -3.70
CA ALA A 425 27.80 18.54 -4.97
C ALA A 425 28.06 17.58 -6.14
N PRO A 426 27.55 17.87 -7.35
CA PRO A 426 27.87 17.08 -8.54
C PRO A 426 29.38 17.05 -8.84
N PRO A 427 29.93 15.94 -9.37
CA PRO A 427 31.34 15.83 -9.71
C PRO A 427 31.73 16.81 -10.83
N SER A 428 32.66 17.72 -10.55
CA SER A 428 33.00 18.88 -11.39
C SER A 428 33.65 18.55 -12.76
N GLY A 429 34.20 17.35 -12.93
CA GLY A 429 34.86 16.94 -14.17
C GLY A 429 33.94 16.32 -15.22
N GLU A 430 32.67 16.06 -14.90
CA GLU A 430 31.75 15.29 -15.75
C GLU A 430 30.92 16.21 -16.66
N ARG A 431 30.65 15.75 -17.90
CA ARG A 431 29.72 16.45 -18.81
C ARG A 431 28.28 16.38 -18.29
N VAL A 432 27.91 15.23 -17.74
CA VAL A 432 26.62 14.98 -17.12
C VAL A 432 26.83 14.15 -15.85
N ALA A 433 26.11 14.52 -14.79
CA ALA A 433 26.01 13.74 -13.58
C ALA A 433 24.53 13.56 -13.24
N TYR A 434 24.17 12.40 -12.68
CA TYR A 434 22.80 12.09 -12.33
C TYR A 434 22.73 11.18 -11.11
N ARG A 435 21.60 11.18 -10.42
CA ARG A 435 21.37 10.30 -9.28
C ARG A 435 19.90 9.94 -9.16
N ALA A 436 19.65 8.84 -8.47
CA ALA A 436 18.31 8.33 -8.22
C ALA A 436 17.95 8.48 -6.73
N HIS A 437 16.67 8.77 -6.49
CA HIS A 437 16.00 8.53 -5.23
C HIS A 437 15.36 7.13 -5.31
N VAL A 438 15.83 6.20 -4.48
CA VAL A 438 15.43 4.79 -4.51
C VAL A 438 14.59 4.47 -3.27
N GLN A 439 13.52 3.68 -3.45
CA GLN A 439 12.68 3.18 -2.36
C GLN A 439 13.55 2.63 -1.23
N ASN A 440 13.21 3.01 0.02
CA ASN A 440 13.86 2.57 1.25
C ASN A 440 15.37 2.87 1.33
N VAL A 441 15.92 3.68 0.41
CA VAL A 441 17.32 4.08 0.36
C VAL A 441 17.45 5.61 0.34
N GLY A 442 16.53 6.30 -0.31
CA GLY A 442 16.58 7.74 -0.52
C GLY A 442 17.50 8.14 -1.67
N TRP A 443 18.01 9.37 -1.63
CA TRP A 443 18.94 9.90 -2.65
C TRP A 443 20.31 9.21 -2.56
N GLN A 444 20.71 8.57 -3.64
CA GLN A 444 22.06 8.00 -3.79
C GLN A 444 23.09 9.07 -4.19
N GLY A 445 24.37 8.69 -4.17
CA GLY A 445 25.46 9.52 -4.71
C GLY A 445 25.31 9.82 -6.21
N TRP A 446 26.06 10.80 -6.70
CA TRP A 446 26.08 11.16 -8.12
C TRP A 446 26.80 10.08 -8.95
N ALA A 447 26.08 9.49 -9.90
CA ALA A 447 26.64 8.71 -10.98
C ALA A 447 27.22 9.63 -12.06
N LYS A 448 28.34 9.17 -12.64
CA LYS A 448 29.03 9.79 -13.76
C LYS A 448 28.40 9.37 -15.10
N GLU A 449 28.84 9.98 -16.19
CA GLU A 449 28.37 9.62 -17.53
C GLU A 449 28.51 8.11 -17.79
N GLY A 450 27.41 7.46 -18.16
CA GLY A 450 27.34 6.02 -18.44
C GLY A 450 27.35 5.08 -17.22
N ALA A 451 27.60 5.57 -16.00
CA ALA A 451 27.53 4.77 -14.77
C ALA A 451 26.07 4.53 -14.32
N THR A 452 25.81 3.48 -13.54
CA THR A 452 24.45 3.18 -13.07
C THR A 452 24.06 4.08 -11.91
N ALA A 453 22.90 4.74 -12.00
CA ALA A 453 22.20 5.33 -10.86
C ALA A 453 20.93 4.51 -10.57
N GLY A 454 20.71 4.11 -9.32
CA GLY A 454 19.64 3.19 -8.91
C GLY A 454 20.18 1.86 -8.36
N THR A 455 19.39 0.80 -8.51
CA THR A 455 19.78 -0.57 -8.17
C THR A 455 19.39 -1.54 -9.29
N SER A 456 20.10 -2.66 -9.39
CA SER A 456 19.75 -3.78 -10.27
C SER A 456 19.73 -5.06 -9.45
N GLY A 457 18.67 -5.87 -9.58
CA GLY A 457 18.55 -7.16 -8.89
C GLY A 457 18.21 -7.08 -7.39
N ARG A 458 17.87 -5.88 -6.88
CA ARG A 458 17.45 -5.68 -5.48
C ARG A 458 15.95 -5.43 -5.32
N SER A 459 15.21 -5.42 -6.42
CA SER A 459 13.77 -5.17 -6.45
C SER A 459 13.31 -3.82 -5.87
N LEU A 460 14.19 -2.80 -5.83
CA LEU A 460 13.85 -1.46 -5.33
C LEU A 460 13.53 -0.51 -6.48
N ARG A 461 12.40 0.21 -6.38
CA ARG A 461 11.99 1.21 -7.39
C ARG A 461 12.80 2.50 -7.27
N VAL A 462 13.07 3.11 -8.42
CA VAL A 462 13.39 4.54 -8.52
C VAL A 462 12.08 5.33 -8.40
N GLU A 463 12.07 6.33 -7.53
CA GLU A 463 10.92 7.20 -7.30
C GLU A 463 11.14 8.60 -7.90
N ALA A 464 12.39 9.06 -7.92
CA ALA A 464 12.79 10.30 -8.57
C ALA A 464 14.23 10.28 -9.07
N LEU A 465 14.57 11.19 -9.95
CA LEU A 465 15.92 11.44 -10.44
C LEU A 465 16.27 12.93 -10.40
N ALA A 466 17.56 13.20 -10.39
CA ALA A 466 18.12 14.54 -10.54
C ALA A 466 19.30 14.51 -11.51
N PHE A 467 19.46 15.60 -12.26
CA PHE A 467 20.48 15.75 -13.29
C PHE A 467 21.27 17.03 -13.07
N ALA A 468 22.55 16.99 -13.40
CA ALA A 468 23.44 18.14 -13.42
C ALA A 468 24.31 18.08 -14.68
N LEU A 469 24.75 19.26 -15.14
CA LEU A 469 25.76 19.41 -16.19
C LEU A 469 26.95 20.18 -15.60
N PRO A 470 27.87 19.50 -14.90
CA PRO A 470 28.99 20.19 -14.23
C PRO A 470 29.96 20.84 -15.21
N LYS A 471 30.26 20.17 -16.33
CA LYS A 471 31.16 20.66 -17.39
C LYS A 471 30.62 20.32 -18.78
N PRO A 472 29.48 20.90 -19.22
CA PRO A 472 28.90 20.60 -20.52
C PRO A 472 29.83 21.05 -21.65
N PRO A 473 29.86 20.35 -22.78
CA PRO A 473 30.73 20.69 -23.91
C PRO A 473 30.28 21.92 -24.71
N ALA A 474 29.08 22.44 -24.45
CA ALA A 474 28.51 23.62 -25.08
C ALA A 474 27.45 24.26 -24.17
N SER A 475 27.06 25.51 -24.46
CA SER A 475 26.02 26.21 -23.71
C SER A 475 24.64 25.54 -23.89
N GLY A 476 23.88 25.40 -22.81
CA GLY A 476 22.59 24.71 -22.85
C GLY A 476 22.24 24.01 -21.55
N GLY A 477 21.20 23.19 -21.59
CA GLY A 477 20.70 22.45 -20.44
C GLY A 477 20.32 21.02 -20.76
N ILE A 478 19.96 20.28 -19.72
CA ILE A 478 19.27 18.99 -19.79
C ILE A 478 17.92 19.13 -19.09
N GLU A 479 16.88 18.58 -19.72
CA GLU A 479 15.54 18.53 -19.16
C GLU A 479 15.06 17.08 -19.05
N CYS A 480 14.33 16.79 -17.98
CA CYS A 480 13.81 15.46 -17.69
C CYS A 480 12.29 15.48 -17.50
N SER A 481 11.60 14.46 -18.01
CA SER A 481 10.20 14.17 -17.72
C SER A 481 10.09 12.69 -17.34
N ALA A 482 9.32 12.40 -16.29
CA ALA A 482 9.10 11.05 -15.79
C ALA A 482 7.62 10.66 -15.91
N HIS A 483 7.37 9.41 -16.30
CA HIS A 483 6.07 8.76 -16.14
C HIS A 483 6.02 8.14 -14.74
N VAL A 484 5.14 8.64 -13.89
CA VAL A 484 5.01 8.20 -12.49
C VAL A 484 3.73 7.39 -12.33
N GLN A 485 3.80 6.31 -11.55
CA GLN A 485 2.64 5.47 -11.21
C GLN A 485 1.45 6.33 -10.76
N ASN A 486 0.26 6.02 -11.29
CA ASN A 486 -1.01 6.70 -10.99
C ASN A 486 -1.07 8.20 -11.32
N VAL A 487 0.00 8.78 -11.86
CA VAL A 487 0.07 10.21 -12.24
C VAL A 487 0.22 10.37 -13.75
N GLY A 488 0.96 9.47 -14.39
CA GLY A 488 1.30 9.57 -15.80
C GLY A 488 2.53 10.45 -16.04
N TRP A 489 2.64 11.02 -17.24
CA TRP A 489 3.76 11.89 -17.62
C TRP A 489 3.69 13.24 -16.90
N LYS A 490 4.75 13.56 -16.15
CA LYS A 490 4.95 14.90 -15.60
C LYS A 490 5.59 15.85 -16.62
N GLY A 491 5.45 17.16 -16.42
CA GLY A 491 6.12 18.18 -17.23
C GLY A 491 7.65 18.07 -17.18
N TYR A 492 8.33 18.68 -18.16
CA TYR A 492 9.79 18.73 -18.18
C TYR A 492 10.32 19.63 -17.06
N VAL A 493 11.31 19.13 -16.33
CA VAL A 493 12.06 19.86 -15.30
C VAL A 493 13.51 20.04 -15.73
N LYS A 494 14.14 21.13 -15.30
CA LYS A 494 15.54 21.47 -15.65
C LYS A 494 16.53 20.73 -14.73
N ALA A 495 17.81 20.78 -15.10
CA ALA A 495 18.90 20.36 -14.22
C ALA A 495 18.77 20.95 -12.80
N GLY A 496 19.08 20.15 -11.78
CA GLY A 496 18.92 20.49 -10.36
C GLY A 496 17.49 20.35 -9.82
N GLN A 497 16.48 20.17 -10.66
CA GLN A 497 15.09 19.95 -10.23
C GLN A 497 14.74 18.46 -10.16
N LEU A 498 13.72 18.15 -9.36
CA LEU A 498 13.22 16.80 -9.12
C LEU A 498 12.46 16.26 -10.36
N CYS A 499 12.96 15.18 -10.96
CA CYS A 499 12.27 14.47 -12.03
C CYS A 499 11.63 13.19 -11.49
N GLY A 500 10.31 13.21 -11.25
CA GLY A 500 9.57 12.10 -10.60
C GLY A 500 8.85 12.58 -9.35
N THR A 501 8.87 11.77 -8.29
CA THR A 501 8.28 12.06 -6.98
C THR A 501 9.15 11.47 -5.88
N ALA A 502 9.59 12.26 -4.90
CA ALA A 502 10.30 11.75 -3.72
C ALA A 502 9.38 11.81 -2.50
N GLY A 503 9.42 10.80 -1.63
CA GLY A 503 8.61 10.73 -0.41
C GLY A 503 7.11 10.51 -0.63
N GLN A 504 6.71 10.07 -1.83
CA GLN A 504 5.30 9.77 -2.16
C GLN A 504 5.05 8.29 -2.42
N SER A 505 6.08 7.44 -2.26
CA SER A 505 6.03 6.00 -2.53
C SER A 505 5.59 5.61 -3.95
N LEU A 506 5.64 6.54 -4.92
CA LEU A 506 5.29 6.28 -6.32
C LEU A 506 6.54 5.93 -7.13
N ARG A 507 6.47 4.84 -7.89
CA ARG A 507 7.54 4.44 -8.83
C ARG A 507 7.54 5.31 -10.09
N VAL A 508 8.74 5.56 -10.60
CA VAL A 508 8.95 5.92 -12.00
C VAL A 508 8.81 4.66 -12.86
N GLU A 509 8.09 4.76 -13.98
CA GLU A 509 7.89 3.65 -14.94
C GLU A 509 8.61 3.90 -16.28
N ALA A 510 8.82 5.17 -16.64
CA ALA A 510 9.54 5.57 -17.84
C ALA A 510 10.11 6.99 -17.75
N LEU A 511 11.09 7.31 -18.61
CA LEU A 511 11.78 8.59 -18.66
C LEU A 511 11.87 9.16 -20.08
N LYS A 512 11.91 10.48 -20.16
CA LYS A 512 12.32 11.26 -21.34
C LYS A 512 13.38 12.27 -20.92
N LEU A 513 14.51 12.32 -21.62
CA LEU A 513 15.57 13.30 -21.44
C LEU A 513 15.82 14.03 -22.76
N ARG A 514 15.94 15.35 -22.71
CA ARG A 514 16.32 16.16 -23.87
C ARG A 514 17.35 17.22 -23.50
N LEU A 515 18.20 17.56 -24.46
CA LEU A 515 19.14 18.67 -24.35
C LEU A 515 18.46 19.95 -24.86
N THR A 516 18.94 21.11 -24.40
CA THR A 516 18.49 22.44 -24.84
C THR A 516 19.68 23.33 -25.22
N GLY A 517 19.44 24.47 -25.89
CA GLY A 517 20.49 25.42 -26.28
C GLY A 517 21.44 24.90 -27.37
N GLN A 518 22.67 25.43 -27.41
CA GLN A 518 23.71 24.98 -28.35
C GLN A 518 24.11 23.52 -28.12
N LEU A 519 24.00 23.05 -26.88
CA LEU A 519 24.24 21.65 -26.52
C LEU A 519 23.35 20.69 -27.31
N ALA A 520 22.08 21.02 -27.53
CA ALA A 520 21.16 20.20 -28.35
C ALA A 520 21.48 20.23 -29.86
N GLN A 521 22.14 21.28 -30.33
CA GLN A 521 22.52 21.45 -31.74
C GLN A 521 23.76 20.64 -32.10
N GLN A 522 24.63 20.38 -31.13
CA GLN A 522 25.93 19.73 -31.34
C GLN A 522 26.02 18.32 -30.75
N TYR A 523 25.15 18.00 -29.79
CA TYR A 523 25.14 16.73 -29.08
C TYR A 523 23.74 16.13 -29.02
N ASP A 524 23.71 14.82 -28.78
CA ASP A 524 22.52 14.06 -28.43
C ASP A 524 22.66 13.51 -27.01
N VAL A 525 21.54 13.43 -26.29
CA VAL A 525 21.47 12.66 -25.05
C VAL A 525 20.90 11.28 -25.36
N ILE A 526 21.64 10.24 -24.99
CA ILE A 526 21.19 8.85 -25.05
C ILE A 526 21.07 8.30 -23.63
N TYR A 527 20.01 7.53 -23.38
CA TYR A 527 19.71 7.01 -22.05
C TYR A 527 18.91 5.72 -22.12
N ARG A 528 19.04 4.90 -21.07
CA ARG A 528 18.24 3.69 -20.90
C ARG A 528 17.91 3.47 -19.44
N VAL A 529 16.84 2.73 -19.19
CA VAL A 529 16.43 2.31 -17.85
C VAL A 529 16.53 0.80 -17.67
N HIS A 530 16.78 0.36 -16.45
CA HIS A 530 16.58 -1.01 -16.00
C HIS A 530 15.15 -1.13 -15.47
N VAL A 531 14.35 -2.01 -16.06
CA VAL A 531 12.95 -2.24 -15.69
C VAL A 531 12.85 -3.53 -14.90
N GLN A 532 12.05 -3.51 -13.84
CA GLN A 532 11.67 -4.68 -13.06
C GLN A 532 11.36 -5.87 -13.98
N ASP A 533 11.96 -7.02 -13.68
CA ASP A 533 11.68 -8.31 -14.31
C ASP A 533 11.92 -8.37 -15.83
N VAL A 534 12.47 -7.30 -16.42
CA VAL A 534 12.81 -7.18 -17.85
C VAL A 534 14.31 -6.98 -18.04
N GLY A 535 14.92 -6.16 -17.17
CA GLY A 535 16.33 -5.80 -17.27
C GLY A 535 16.56 -4.47 -17.98
N TRP A 536 17.77 -4.30 -18.53
CA TRP A 536 18.14 -3.08 -19.27
C TRP A 536 17.40 -2.98 -20.60
N MET A 537 16.64 -1.89 -20.77
CA MET A 537 16.01 -1.53 -22.04
C MET A 537 17.05 -1.01 -23.04
N GLY A 538 16.62 -0.83 -24.29
CA GLY A 538 17.43 -0.19 -25.32
C GLY A 538 17.67 1.31 -25.05
N TRP A 539 18.57 1.91 -25.83
CA TRP A 539 18.91 3.32 -25.70
C TRP A 539 17.87 4.21 -26.39
N ALA A 540 17.18 5.04 -25.62
CA ALA A 540 16.41 6.17 -26.12
C ALA A 540 17.34 7.33 -26.47
N ARG A 541 16.85 8.25 -27.31
CA ARG A 541 17.57 9.46 -27.74
C ARG A 541 16.64 10.67 -27.70
N ASN A 542 17.15 11.82 -27.26
CA ASN A 542 16.55 13.15 -27.42
C ASN A 542 15.01 13.20 -27.29
N GLY A 543 14.49 12.99 -26.09
CA GLY A 543 13.06 13.05 -25.79
C GLY A 543 12.29 11.77 -26.12
N GLY A 544 12.93 10.78 -26.72
CA GLY A 544 12.37 9.43 -26.89
C GLY A 544 12.03 8.77 -25.55
N VAL A 545 11.06 7.87 -25.51
CA VAL A 545 10.71 7.19 -24.26
C VAL A 545 11.76 6.13 -23.95
N SER A 546 12.18 6.03 -22.69
CA SER A 546 12.86 4.85 -22.16
C SER A 546 12.07 4.24 -21.00
N GLY A 547 11.75 2.95 -21.06
CA GLY A 547 10.99 2.23 -20.02
C GLY A 547 9.63 1.71 -20.47
N THR A 548 8.71 1.52 -19.52
CA THR A 548 7.48 0.74 -19.66
C THR A 548 6.24 1.51 -19.20
N ALA A 549 6.04 2.72 -19.75
CA ALA A 549 4.92 3.59 -19.39
C ALA A 549 3.57 2.87 -19.56
N GLY A 550 2.78 2.82 -18.48
CA GLY A 550 1.43 2.23 -18.49
C GLY A 550 1.39 0.70 -18.28
N MET A 551 2.53 0.07 -18.04
CA MET A 551 2.63 -1.39 -17.85
C MET A 551 2.76 -1.80 -16.38
N SER A 552 2.72 -0.84 -15.45
CA SER A 552 2.87 -1.07 -14.01
C SER A 552 4.21 -1.71 -13.57
N LEU A 553 5.23 -1.65 -14.43
CA LEU A 553 6.60 -2.09 -14.11
C LEU A 553 7.45 -0.88 -13.70
N ARG A 554 8.17 -1.02 -12.57
CA ARG A 554 9.05 0.05 -12.04
C ARG A 554 10.36 0.13 -12.81
N THR A 555 10.87 1.35 -12.95
CA THR A 555 12.29 1.63 -13.19
C THR A 555 13.06 1.33 -11.91
N GLU A 556 14.17 0.61 -12.00
CA GLU A 556 15.05 0.28 -10.87
C GLU A 556 16.41 0.99 -10.98
N ALA A 557 16.84 1.32 -12.21
CA ALA A 557 18.07 2.06 -12.48
C ALA A 557 18.05 2.81 -13.81
N VAL A 558 18.97 3.76 -13.99
CA VAL A 558 19.17 4.53 -15.23
C VAL A 558 20.65 4.63 -15.60
N GLN A 559 20.92 4.75 -16.90
CA GLN A 559 22.20 5.15 -17.47
C GLN A 559 21.99 6.26 -18.50
N VAL A 560 22.86 7.27 -18.48
CA VAL A 560 22.78 8.46 -19.35
C VAL A 560 24.14 8.82 -19.93
N ARG A 561 24.17 9.18 -21.22
CA ARG A 561 25.36 9.68 -21.92
C ARG A 561 25.03 10.89 -22.79
N ILE A 562 25.96 11.83 -22.89
CA ILE A 562 25.93 12.91 -23.88
C ILE A 562 26.98 12.60 -24.94
N VAL A 563 26.53 12.45 -26.20
CA VAL A 563 27.37 12.03 -27.33
C VAL A 563 27.30 13.05 -28.46
N PRO A 564 28.36 13.24 -29.27
CA PRO A 564 28.28 14.01 -30.51
C PRO A 564 27.04 13.68 -31.33
N LYS A 565 26.45 14.71 -31.93
CA LYS A 565 25.20 14.57 -32.68
C LYS A 565 25.33 13.54 -33.79
N GLY A 566 24.36 12.63 -33.86
CA GLY A 566 24.34 11.55 -34.83
C GLY A 566 25.23 10.35 -34.49
N GLN A 567 26.04 10.39 -33.42
CA GLN A 567 26.82 9.22 -33.00
C GLN A 567 25.88 8.06 -32.64
N ALA A 568 26.14 6.86 -33.17
CA ALA A 568 25.36 5.66 -32.89
C ALA A 568 25.36 5.33 -31.38
N ALA A 569 24.20 4.91 -30.87
CA ALA A 569 24.10 4.39 -29.51
C ALA A 569 24.71 2.97 -29.45
N PRO A 570 25.12 2.48 -28.26
CA PRO A 570 25.49 1.08 -28.13
C PRO A 570 24.36 0.15 -28.59
N GLY A 571 24.72 -0.97 -29.23
CA GLY A 571 23.74 -1.95 -29.71
C GLY A 571 22.85 -2.49 -28.58
N SER A 572 21.59 -2.77 -28.89
CA SER A 572 20.61 -3.38 -27.97
C SER A 572 19.74 -4.36 -28.74
N SER A 573 19.46 -5.51 -28.14
CA SER A 573 18.51 -6.52 -28.66
C SER A 573 17.06 -6.21 -28.28
N VAL A 574 16.82 -5.29 -27.35
CA VAL A 574 15.49 -4.86 -26.89
C VAL A 574 15.23 -3.39 -27.23
N PRO A 575 13.97 -2.99 -27.50
CA PRO A 575 13.62 -1.60 -27.79
C PRO A 575 13.86 -0.69 -26.56
N ALA A 576 13.97 0.61 -26.81
CA ALA A 576 14.18 1.59 -25.74
C ALA A 576 12.96 1.73 -24.82
N ALA A 577 11.77 1.56 -25.37
CA ALA A 577 10.53 1.58 -24.61
C ALA A 577 9.50 0.60 -25.16
N VAL A 578 8.61 0.17 -24.26
CA VAL A 578 7.38 -0.51 -24.59
C VAL A 578 6.25 0.33 -23.99
N GLN A 579 5.31 0.76 -24.82
CA GLN A 579 4.17 1.54 -24.37
C GLN A 579 2.90 0.78 -24.73
N VAL A 580 2.15 0.40 -23.70
CA VAL A 580 0.88 -0.28 -23.86
C VAL A 580 -0.17 0.47 -23.06
N GLY A 581 -1.23 0.92 -23.74
CA GLY A 581 -2.46 1.28 -23.05
C GLY A 581 -3.25 0.02 -22.79
N LEU A 582 -3.72 -0.19 -21.56
CA LEU A 582 -4.67 -1.25 -21.22
C LEU A 582 -5.89 -0.60 -20.55
N SER A 583 -7.09 -1.06 -20.90
CA SER A 583 -8.33 -0.76 -20.19
C SER A 583 -9.09 -2.05 -19.96
N VAL A 584 -9.49 -2.31 -18.72
CA VAL A 584 -10.31 -3.44 -18.32
C VAL A 584 -11.54 -2.91 -17.59
N ALA A 585 -12.68 -2.93 -18.25
CA ALA A 585 -13.95 -2.54 -17.65
C ALA A 585 -14.72 -3.80 -17.22
N PRO A 586 -15.11 -3.94 -15.94
CA PRO A 586 -15.93 -5.04 -15.48
C PRO A 586 -17.42 -4.69 -15.55
N HIS A 587 -18.25 -5.68 -15.86
CA HIS A 587 -19.69 -5.64 -15.60
C HIS A 587 -19.96 -6.50 -14.37
N VAL A 588 -20.37 -5.86 -13.27
CA VAL A 588 -20.59 -6.52 -11.98
C VAL A 588 -22.09 -6.62 -11.73
N ALA A 589 -22.53 -7.75 -11.20
CA ALA A 589 -23.91 -7.98 -10.81
C ALA A 589 -24.42 -6.81 -9.95
N THR A 590 -25.66 -6.38 -10.20
CA THR A 590 -26.37 -5.23 -9.60
C THR A 590 -25.75 -3.83 -9.83
N LEU A 591 -24.46 -3.73 -10.16
CA LEU A 591 -23.76 -2.46 -10.39
C LEU A 591 -23.64 -2.09 -11.88
N GLY A 592 -23.71 -3.07 -12.78
CA GLY A 592 -23.52 -2.86 -14.21
C GLY A 592 -22.06 -2.62 -14.59
N TRP A 593 -21.85 -1.87 -15.69
CA TRP A 593 -20.50 -1.51 -16.16
C TRP A 593 -19.84 -0.49 -15.23
N LEU A 594 -18.67 -0.86 -14.68
CA LEU A 594 -17.81 0.07 -13.96
C LEU A 594 -16.79 0.73 -14.90
N GLY A 595 -16.15 1.80 -14.41
CA GLY A 595 -15.06 2.47 -15.11
C GLY A 595 -13.92 1.52 -15.45
N GLY A 596 -13.34 1.68 -16.64
CA GLY A 596 -12.20 0.87 -17.08
C GLY A 596 -10.94 1.19 -16.26
N VAL A 597 -10.28 0.15 -15.77
CA VAL A 597 -9.02 0.28 -15.01
C VAL A 597 -7.81 -0.10 -15.87
N GLY A 598 -6.64 0.41 -15.49
CA GLY A 598 -5.38 0.15 -16.18
C GLY A 598 -4.69 -1.15 -15.79
N ALA A 599 -3.50 -1.38 -16.36
CA ALA A 599 -2.69 -2.56 -16.05
C ALA A 599 -2.33 -2.65 -14.56
N GLY A 600 -2.50 -3.84 -13.98
CA GLY A 600 -2.22 -4.15 -12.59
C GLY A 600 -3.31 -3.71 -11.61
N GLN A 601 -4.38 -3.05 -12.05
CA GLN A 601 -5.51 -2.72 -11.19
C GLN A 601 -6.55 -3.86 -11.19
N ALA A 602 -7.28 -4.01 -10.08
CA ALA A 602 -8.38 -4.96 -9.99
C ALA A 602 -9.61 -4.40 -10.72
N ALA A 603 -10.12 -5.18 -11.68
CA ALA A 603 -11.35 -4.91 -12.41
C ALA A 603 -12.47 -5.79 -11.86
N GLY A 604 -13.33 -5.21 -11.01
CA GLY A 604 -14.48 -5.86 -10.41
C GLY A 604 -14.64 -5.42 -8.96
N THR A 605 -15.23 -6.29 -8.15
CA THR A 605 -15.35 -6.11 -6.69
C THR A 605 -14.70 -7.30 -6.00
N SER A 606 -13.96 -7.08 -4.91
CA SER A 606 -13.45 -8.17 -4.08
C SER A 606 -14.10 -8.10 -2.70
N GLY A 607 -14.65 -9.22 -2.21
CA GLY A 607 -15.20 -9.32 -0.85
C GLY A 607 -16.60 -8.72 -0.66
N ARG A 608 -17.21 -8.15 -1.71
CA ARG A 608 -18.58 -7.62 -1.65
C ARG A 608 -19.67 -8.65 -1.99
N GLY A 609 -19.28 -9.88 -2.30
CA GLY A 609 -20.21 -10.94 -2.69
C GLY A 609 -20.84 -10.77 -4.08
N LEU A 610 -20.39 -9.81 -4.89
CA LEU A 610 -20.97 -9.52 -6.20
C LEU A 610 -20.22 -10.25 -7.32
N ALA A 611 -20.99 -10.87 -8.23
CA ALA A 611 -20.45 -11.61 -9.36
C ALA A 611 -19.93 -10.69 -10.45
N LEU A 612 -18.78 -11.03 -11.03
CA LEU A 612 -18.42 -10.55 -12.35
C LEU A 612 -19.31 -11.28 -13.38
N GLU A 613 -19.99 -10.53 -14.25
CA GLU A 613 -20.85 -11.10 -15.31
C GLU A 613 -20.22 -10.98 -16.70
N ALA A 614 -19.42 -9.93 -16.91
CA ALA A 614 -18.65 -9.74 -18.13
C ALA A 614 -17.44 -8.82 -17.96
N LEU A 615 -16.57 -8.81 -18.96
CA LEU A 615 -15.46 -7.87 -19.12
C LEU A 615 -15.51 -7.21 -20.49
N ARG A 616 -15.00 -5.98 -20.58
CA ARG A 616 -14.58 -5.32 -21.82
C ARG A 616 -13.11 -4.99 -21.70
N LEU A 617 -12.31 -5.47 -22.65
CA LEU A 617 -10.88 -5.19 -22.68
C LEU A 617 -10.53 -4.34 -23.89
N GLY A 618 -9.69 -3.34 -23.67
CA GLY A 618 -9.05 -2.54 -24.70
C GLY A 618 -7.55 -2.54 -24.49
N SER A 619 -6.80 -2.55 -25.60
CA SER A 619 -5.36 -2.35 -25.59
C SER A 619 -4.93 -1.44 -26.74
N SER A 620 -4.04 -0.49 -26.46
CA SER A 620 -3.36 0.31 -27.47
C SER A 620 -1.90 -0.11 -27.53
N THR A 621 -1.45 -0.64 -28.66
CA THR A 621 -0.06 -1.08 -28.86
C THR A 621 0.47 -0.54 -30.19
N PRO A 622 1.80 -0.35 -30.33
CA PRO A 622 2.40 0.05 -31.61
C PRO A 622 2.44 -1.10 -32.64
N TRP A 623 2.03 -2.30 -32.26
CA TRP A 623 2.02 -3.50 -33.10
C TRP A 623 0.61 -3.82 -33.58
N SER A 624 0.50 -4.63 -34.65
CA SER A 624 -0.80 -5.08 -35.14
C SER A 624 -1.41 -6.13 -34.21
N GLY A 625 -2.74 -6.18 -34.17
CA GLY A 625 -3.50 -7.02 -33.24
C GLY A 625 -3.75 -6.35 -31.89
N GLY A 626 -4.22 -7.12 -30.91
CA GLY A 626 -4.58 -6.58 -29.59
C GLY A 626 -5.01 -7.66 -28.62
N ILE A 627 -5.41 -7.25 -27.42
CA ILE A 627 -5.92 -8.17 -26.40
C ILE A 627 -7.27 -8.76 -26.81
N GLN A 628 -7.44 -10.05 -26.57
CA GLN A 628 -8.68 -10.82 -26.66
C GLN A 628 -9.00 -11.48 -25.32
N CYS A 629 -10.28 -11.74 -25.09
CA CYS A 629 -10.79 -12.43 -23.91
C CYS A 629 -11.87 -13.44 -24.28
N ARG A 630 -11.92 -14.54 -23.55
CA ARG A 630 -13.10 -15.42 -23.44
C ARG A 630 -13.38 -15.73 -21.98
N ALA A 631 -14.64 -16.04 -21.66
CA ALA A 631 -15.06 -16.34 -20.30
C ALA A 631 -15.73 -17.72 -20.24
N HIS A 632 -15.53 -18.43 -19.14
CA HIS A 632 -16.37 -19.54 -18.71
C HIS A 632 -17.55 -18.97 -17.93
N VAL A 633 -18.75 -19.02 -18.50
CA VAL A 633 -19.96 -18.46 -17.91
C VAL A 633 -20.84 -19.58 -17.37
N GLN A 634 -21.43 -19.36 -16.19
CA GLN A 634 -22.37 -20.30 -15.58
C GLN A 634 -23.44 -20.76 -16.59
N ASN A 635 -23.68 -22.07 -16.64
CA ASN A 635 -24.65 -22.73 -17.53
C ASN A 635 -24.42 -22.55 -19.04
N ILE A 636 -23.32 -21.92 -19.46
CA ILE A 636 -22.96 -21.72 -20.88
C ILE A 636 -21.63 -22.41 -21.20
N GLY A 637 -20.67 -22.34 -20.27
CA GLY A 637 -19.31 -22.79 -20.50
C GLY A 637 -18.43 -21.72 -21.15
N TRP A 638 -17.35 -22.14 -21.81
CA TRP A 638 -16.41 -21.24 -22.47
C TRP A 638 -17.02 -20.57 -23.70
N THR A 639 -17.05 -19.24 -23.71
CA THR A 639 -17.45 -18.44 -24.87
C THR A 639 -16.38 -18.41 -25.97
N GLY A 640 -16.76 -17.91 -27.14
CA GLY A 640 -15.79 -17.53 -28.18
C GLY A 640 -14.84 -16.41 -27.72
N TRP A 641 -13.71 -16.29 -28.41
CA TRP A 641 -12.75 -15.20 -28.20
C TRP A 641 -13.31 -13.88 -28.74
N THR A 642 -13.38 -12.88 -27.88
CA THR A 642 -13.82 -11.53 -28.21
C THR A 642 -12.63 -10.57 -28.19
N GLY A 643 -12.55 -9.67 -29.16
CA GLY A 643 -11.46 -8.69 -29.30
C GLY A 643 -11.75 -7.32 -28.67
N GLN A 644 -10.97 -6.32 -29.10
CA GLN A 644 -10.99 -4.93 -28.62
C GLN A 644 -12.41 -4.39 -28.40
N GLY A 645 -12.73 -4.00 -27.17
CA GLY A 645 -14.00 -3.38 -26.79
C GLY A 645 -15.22 -4.31 -26.80
N GLY A 646 -15.05 -5.57 -27.20
CA GLY A 646 -16.15 -6.53 -27.16
C GLY A 646 -16.37 -7.13 -25.77
N VAL A 647 -17.56 -7.71 -25.58
CA VAL A 647 -18.01 -8.27 -24.30
C VAL A 647 -17.52 -9.71 -24.14
N CYS A 648 -16.83 -9.96 -23.04
CA CYS A 648 -16.30 -11.26 -22.62
C CYS A 648 -17.11 -11.74 -21.40
N GLY A 649 -18.10 -12.60 -21.64
CA GLY A 649 -19.11 -12.97 -20.64
C GLY A 649 -20.53 -12.66 -21.13
N THR A 650 -21.45 -12.37 -20.22
CA THR A 650 -22.83 -11.97 -20.56
C THR A 650 -23.27 -10.75 -19.77
N THR A 651 -24.16 -9.95 -20.32
CA THR A 651 -24.77 -8.81 -19.62
C THR A 651 -26.28 -8.95 -19.59
N GLY A 652 -26.92 -8.58 -18.47
CA GLY A 652 -28.38 -8.56 -18.35
C GLY A 652 -29.05 -9.94 -18.27
N ARG A 653 -28.26 -11.01 -18.01
CA ARG A 653 -28.77 -12.38 -17.88
C ARG A 653 -28.65 -12.94 -16.46
N GLY A 654 -28.01 -12.23 -15.54
CA GLY A 654 -27.76 -12.71 -14.17
C GLY A 654 -26.81 -13.91 -14.09
N LEU A 655 -26.02 -14.17 -15.15
CA LEU A 655 -25.09 -15.29 -15.19
C LEU A 655 -23.68 -14.83 -14.85
N ARG A 656 -23.07 -15.49 -13.86
CA ARG A 656 -21.71 -15.17 -13.42
C ARG A 656 -20.64 -15.74 -14.35
N VAL A 657 -19.52 -15.03 -14.44
CA VAL A 657 -18.24 -15.55 -14.93
C VAL A 657 -17.61 -16.38 -13.81
N GLU A 658 -17.12 -17.56 -14.13
CA GLU A 658 -16.40 -18.44 -13.20
C GLU A 658 -14.91 -18.48 -13.51
N ALA A 659 -14.53 -18.38 -14.79
CA ALA A 659 -13.15 -18.28 -15.23
C ALA A 659 -12.99 -17.41 -16.48
N VAL A 660 -11.77 -16.92 -16.73
CA VAL A 660 -11.41 -16.14 -17.92
C VAL A 660 -10.12 -16.65 -18.55
N ALA A 661 -9.97 -16.39 -19.85
CA ALA A 661 -8.73 -16.58 -20.57
C ALA A 661 -8.47 -15.34 -21.44
N LEU A 662 -7.26 -14.80 -21.39
CA LEU A 662 -6.82 -13.61 -22.11
C LEU A 662 -5.61 -13.92 -22.99
N ARG A 663 -5.50 -13.29 -24.16
CA ARG A 663 -4.32 -13.41 -25.03
C ARG A 663 -4.13 -12.17 -25.90
N PHE A 664 -2.90 -11.89 -26.33
CA PHE A 664 -2.65 -10.99 -27.44
C PHE A 664 -2.71 -11.72 -28.79
N THR A 665 -3.04 -10.99 -29.85
CA THR A 665 -3.03 -11.48 -31.24
C THR A 665 -2.18 -10.58 -32.14
N GLY A 666 -2.02 -10.95 -33.41
CA GLY A 666 -1.22 -10.19 -34.39
C GLY A 666 0.27 -10.15 -34.01
N SER A 667 0.99 -9.15 -34.50
CA SER A 667 2.41 -8.99 -34.13
C SER A 667 2.61 -8.59 -32.67
N ALA A 668 1.60 -8.03 -32.00
CA ALA A 668 1.65 -7.73 -30.57
C ALA A 668 1.95 -8.99 -29.72
N ALA A 669 1.45 -10.16 -30.11
CA ALA A 669 1.68 -11.43 -29.40
C ALA A 669 3.14 -11.90 -29.39
N SER A 670 3.95 -11.42 -30.33
CA SER A 670 5.39 -11.68 -30.42
C SER A 670 6.22 -10.73 -29.54
N HIS A 671 5.65 -9.60 -29.13
CA HIS A 671 6.33 -8.56 -28.36
C HIS A 671 5.83 -8.42 -26.92
N LEU A 672 4.64 -8.94 -26.64
CA LEU A 672 3.96 -8.81 -25.36
C LEU A 672 3.48 -10.16 -24.83
N ASP A 673 3.46 -10.26 -23.51
CA ASP A 673 2.65 -11.24 -22.80
C ASP A 673 1.60 -10.53 -21.94
N VAL A 674 0.54 -11.27 -21.65
CA VAL A 674 -0.48 -10.87 -20.69
C VAL A 674 -0.47 -11.87 -19.54
N TRP A 675 -0.27 -11.36 -18.33
CA TRP A 675 -0.41 -12.08 -17.08
C TRP A 675 -1.70 -11.64 -16.40
N TYR A 676 -2.48 -12.59 -15.88
CA TYR A 676 -3.74 -12.27 -15.23
C TYR A 676 -4.11 -13.31 -14.19
N ARG A 677 -4.95 -12.90 -13.24
CA ARG A 677 -5.49 -13.76 -12.20
C ARG A 677 -6.91 -13.34 -11.84
N ALA A 678 -7.68 -14.28 -11.31
CA ALA A 678 -9.03 -14.04 -10.84
C ALA A 678 -9.07 -13.95 -9.31
N HIS A 679 -9.94 -13.09 -8.79
CA HIS A 679 -10.44 -13.16 -7.42
C HIS A 679 -11.72 -13.99 -7.44
N VAL A 680 -11.70 -15.14 -6.78
CA VAL A 680 -12.83 -16.08 -6.76
C VAL A 680 -13.49 -16.09 -5.40
N GLN A 681 -14.81 -16.16 -5.40
CA GLN A 681 -15.63 -16.33 -4.21
C GLN A 681 -15.08 -17.45 -3.31
N ASP A 682 -14.96 -17.17 -2.01
CA ASP A 682 -14.52 -18.11 -0.97
C ASP A 682 -13.13 -18.74 -1.23
N VAL A 683 -12.33 -18.13 -2.11
CA VAL A 683 -10.93 -18.50 -2.41
C VAL A 683 -10.01 -17.28 -2.28
N GLY A 684 -10.45 -16.13 -2.75
CA GLY A 684 -9.63 -14.93 -2.86
C GLY A 684 -8.86 -14.86 -4.18
N TRP A 685 -7.74 -14.13 -4.18
CA TRP A 685 -6.87 -14.00 -5.36
C TRP A 685 -6.13 -15.30 -5.66
N MET A 686 -6.41 -15.84 -6.85
CA MET A 686 -5.74 -17.04 -7.37
C MET A 686 -4.34 -16.72 -7.93
N GLY A 687 -3.57 -17.76 -8.27
CA GLY A 687 -2.28 -17.63 -8.94
C GLY A 687 -2.37 -16.92 -10.30
N TRP A 688 -1.24 -16.40 -10.77
CA TRP A 688 -1.11 -15.78 -12.08
C TRP A 688 -1.04 -16.82 -13.20
N THR A 689 -1.80 -16.60 -14.27
CA THR A 689 -1.69 -17.35 -15.52
C THR A 689 -1.28 -16.43 -16.66
N ARG A 690 -0.77 -17.02 -17.74
CA ARG A 690 -0.26 -16.31 -18.92
C ARG A 690 -1.10 -16.62 -20.14
N GLY A 691 -1.13 -15.67 -21.08
CA GLY A 691 -1.63 -15.78 -22.45
C GLY A 691 -2.25 -17.13 -22.86
N GLY A 692 -3.57 -17.20 -22.90
CA GLY A 692 -4.34 -18.38 -23.30
C GLY A 692 -4.67 -19.37 -22.18
N GLY A 693 -3.97 -19.32 -21.03
CA GLY A 693 -4.30 -20.13 -19.85
C GLY A 693 -5.66 -19.77 -19.23
N SER A 694 -6.11 -20.54 -18.25
CA SER A 694 -7.36 -20.24 -17.53
C SER A 694 -7.04 -19.57 -16.19
N ALA A 695 -7.87 -18.61 -15.78
CA ALA A 695 -7.85 -18.01 -14.45
C ALA A 695 -9.25 -18.06 -13.83
N GLY A 696 -9.40 -18.65 -12.65
CA GLY A 696 -10.70 -18.80 -11.98
C GLY A 696 -11.06 -20.26 -11.70
N THR A 697 -12.35 -20.59 -11.74
CA THR A 697 -12.84 -21.95 -11.51
C THR A 697 -13.74 -22.47 -12.63
N GLN A 698 -13.78 -23.78 -12.81
CA GLN A 698 -14.74 -24.48 -13.65
C GLN A 698 -15.28 -25.69 -12.89
N GLY A 699 -16.60 -25.87 -12.83
CA GLY A 699 -17.22 -27.03 -12.17
C GLY A 699 -17.40 -26.92 -10.65
N TYR A 700 -16.81 -25.91 -10.00
CA TYR A 700 -16.92 -25.69 -8.55
C TYR A 700 -18.10 -24.77 -8.15
N GLY A 701 -18.81 -24.18 -9.12
CA GLY A 701 -19.92 -23.27 -8.88
C GLY A 701 -19.54 -21.93 -8.24
N ARG A 702 -18.24 -21.61 -8.16
CA ARG A 702 -17.73 -20.37 -7.56
C ARG A 702 -17.58 -19.28 -8.63
N ARG A 703 -18.05 -18.08 -8.32
CA ARG A 703 -17.95 -16.92 -9.23
C ARG A 703 -16.59 -16.26 -9.14
N ALA A 704 -16.12 -15.72 -10.26
CA ALA A 704 -15.15 -14.65 -10.24
C ALA A 704 -15.83 -13.35 -9.80
N GLU A 705 -15.19 -12.57 -8.94
CA GLU A 705 -15.68 -11.27 -8.46
C GLU A 705 -14.85 -10.11 -9.03
N ALA A 706 -13.56 -10.36 -9.30
CA ALA A 706 -12.67 -9.41 -9.96
C ALA A 706 -11.57 -10.12 -10.77
N ILE A 707 -10.98 -9.43 -11.74
CA ILE A 707 -9.77 -9.88 -12.46
C ILE A 707 -8.69 -8.82 -12.34
N GLN A 708 -7.42 -9.23 -12.24
CA GLN A 708 -6.26 -8.34 -12.36
C GLN A 708 -5.48 -8.71 -13.61
N VAL A 709 -5.14 -7.72 -14.44
CA VAL A 709 -4.48 -7.94 -15.74
C VAL A 709 -3.22 -7.09 -15.85
N LEU A 710 -2.08 -7.70 -16.18
CA LEU A 710 -0.81 -7.04 -16.42
C LEU A 710 -0.34 -7.33 -17.84
N VAL A 711 0.20 -6.32 -18.52
CA VAL A 711 0.85 -6.50 -19.82
C VAL A 711 2.34 -6.27 -19.63
N VAL A 712 3.15 -7.22 -20.10
CA VAL A 712 4.60 -7.23 -19.93
C VAL A 712 5.29 -7.50 -21.26
N PRO A 713 6.58 -7.16 -21.43
CA PRO A 713 7.34 -7.56 -22.61
C PRO A 713 7.38 -9.08 -22.77
N LYS A 714 7.54 -9.55 -24.01
CA LYS A 714 7.61 -10.98 -24.31
C LYS A 714 8.70 -11.66 -23.49
N GLY A 715 8.34 -12.75 -22.81
CA GLY A 715 9.27 -13.57 -22.03
C GLY A 715 9.39 -13.17 -20.56
N ALA A 716 8.80 -12.04 -20.13
CA ALA A 716 8.88 -11.61 -18.73
C ALA A 716 8.25 -12.65 -17.77
N PRO A 717 8.84 -12.84 -16.57
CA PRO A 717 8.37 -13.81 -15.59
C PRO A 717 7.00 -13.43 -15.01
N ALA A 718 6.40 -14.35 -14.25
CA ALA A 718 5.15 -14.10 -13.57
C ALA A 718 5.31 -13.01 -12.50
N PRO A 719 4.32 -12.12 -12.29
CA PRO A 719 4.38 -11.09 -11.25
C PRO A 719 4.35 -11.64 -9.81
N GLY A 720 4.06 -12.93 -9.66
CA GLY A 720 3.97 -13.63 -8.38
C GLY A 720 3.73 -15.12 -8.62
N SER A 721 3.23 -15.82 -7.59
CA SER A 721 2.94 -17.25 -7.69
C SER A 721 2.01 -17.57 -8.87
N THR A 722 2.36 -18.60 -9.64
CA THR A 722 1.52 -19.18 -10.70
C THR A 722 0.74 -20.40 -10.22
N ALA A 723 0.97 -20.83 -8.97
CA ALA A 723 0.29 -21.98 -8.39
C ALA A 723 -1.20 -21.69 -8.18
N GLY A 724 -2.06 -22.66 -8.51
CA GLY A 724 -3.51 -22.55 -8.28
C GLY A 724 -4.17 -21.42 -9.07
N ALA A 725 -3.66 -21.06 -10.25
CA ALA A 725 -4.29 -20.04 -11.10
C ALA A 725 -5.70 -20.46 -11.60
N PHE A 726 -5.94 -21.77 -11.69
CA PHE A 726 -7.20 -22.34 -12.13
C PHE A 726 -7.53 -23.61 -11.35
N LEU A 727 -8.80 -23.75 -10.95
CA LEU A 727 -9.36 -24.99 -10.41
C LEU A 727 -10.44 -25.47 -11.37
N GLY A 728 -10.20 -26.56 -12.08
CA GLY A 728 -11.08 -27.06 -13.14
C GLY A 728 -11.48 -28.50 -12.96
#